data_AF-A0A930JK64-F1
#
_entry.id   AF-A0A930JK64-F1
#
_cell.length_a   1.000
_cell.length_b   1.000
_cell.length_c   1.000
_cell.angle_alpha   90.00
_cell.angle_beta   90.00
_cell.angle_gamma   90.00
#
_symmetry.space_group_name_H-M   'P 1'
#
loop_
_entity.id
_entity.type
_entity.pdbx_description
1 polymer ?
#
loop_
_entity_poly.entity_id
_entity_poly.type
_entity_poly.pdbx_seq_one_letter_code
_entity_poly.pdbx_strand_id
1 'polypeptide(L)'
;MKRKNFFSRNGLKFHALILLLLLCNIGISAQTGSKAVKVTISPQTGNIISVRSESSQEAGSQSGYGSMFIHNQAPLTYTTTDAPTFSADGMMRNHTGNIRFYEKDNRIVHIAGVLNSYAALAVPKGFRITKYTIKIKNKLKGSYGQADYDILDKAFYGQDRSGNPRQLLTWGQYTPWYFGEITEAYAKKAANRDKGEQAQWIGTPIKITHDADGTSKTYVLTRGDGKTSLGSVLYFNFIGDRVYSNILAGFEYESIEVEYAPDVEFTVSMTPSNISETNTNLVENGFETQRIDVGEIKSVEKGGNKFLAYVPENIKQMEAKVKLFHESAVENGTWKKKDGTNEKISVVQNDGKVWNALKSGIYYVEGPTKVENNYKDGTTKVVPIGYRITGATFNFSLGKNEHYGTKGFKIKGNNNKYLTFSSTQYPTWSTQATTWEQDSEGYVYTKDASGHYHYLTMSTGTGLPTGTFYATTTQYRTSAYRNWYFDSEGNLYNSVYRTRYYLQAYGSYGVLSYYNQSTFYGKRESAGSTYTPQNYTLKVYDKTGKTVYQEVSVTPSASNGSITIDGLNNDAVKFEIANTTGTALVNVDVKMEPLNPYISTADIVCTGAQGEEMTRTFTNATDFKMGGDLFEYKVPAGFSTPAQGTFTFRNLKSLFADDTYLNCDSHDGKARYSFVGSTYTPVNGKDLYASDYDPNHSYLDKIDVKVAGNQPFIFNNSAQLDRNRNTQATLYLEETPFSGAAYSSQGGNFNPQNSIVPMDATKTLYLFTKDETRYNIAPTVKEQHEAFAYYTATIKLTSGEYTPNVEWVKIYDKTNYYKADNDQDNEEAM
;
A
#
# COMPACT_ATOMS: atom_id res chain seq x y z
N MET A 1 67.51 -14.96 -29.40
CA MET A 1 66.62 -14.19 -28.50
C MET A 1 65.33 -13.84 -29.24
N LYS A 2 64.28 -14.64 -29.09
CA LYS A 2 62.87 -14.34 -29.42
C LYS A 2 62.03 -15.31 -28.58
N ARG A 3 61.41 -14.81 -27.49
CA ARG A 3 60.56 -15.61 -26.60
C ARG A 3 59.27 -15.95 -27.34
N LYS A 4 58.99 -17.26 -27.48
CA LYS A 4 57.70 -17.79 -27.93
C LYS A 4 56.67 -17.55 -26.81
N ASN A 5 55.66 -16.72 -27.07
CA ASN A 5 54.44 -16.74 -26.28
C ASN A 5 53.53 -17.82 -26.85
N PHE A 6 53.44 -18.93 -26.13
CA PHE A 6 52.44 -19.98 -26.34
C PHE A 6 51.09 -19.46 -25.82
N PHE A 7 50.16 -19.14 -26.72
CA PHE A 7 48.75 -19.22 -26.40
C PHE A 7 48.19 -20.45 -27.13
N SER A 8 47.80 -21.47 -26.36
CA SER A 8 47.22 -22.70 -26.91
C SER A 8 45.83 -22.43 -27.49
N ARG A 9 45.38 -23.25 -28.46
CA ARG A 9 44.03 -23.21 -29.05
C ARG A 9 42.91 -23.28 -28.01
N ASN A 10 43.15 -23.91 -26.85
CA ASN A 10 42.21 -23.90 -25.73
C ASN A 10 42.13 -22.53 -25.05
N GLY A 11 43.21 -21.74 -25.03
CA GLY A 11 43.20 -20.36 -24.57
C GLY A 11 42.30 -19.46 -25.42
N LEU A 12 42.32 -19.59 -26.75
CA LEU A 12 41.49 -18.76 -27.63
C LEU A 12 39.99 -19.13 -27.58
N LYS A 13 39.64 -20.42 -27.51
CA LYS A 13 38.25 -20.87 -27.29
C LYS A 13 37.74 -20.42 -25.91
N PHE A 14 38.59 -20.43 -24.88
CA PHE A 14 38.26 -19.90 -23.56
C PHE A 14 38.07 -18.39 -23.59
N HIS A 15 38.85 -17.63 -24.37
CA HIS A 15 38.69 -16.17 -24.50
C HIS A 15 37.46 -15.78 -25.34
N ALA A 16 37.07 -16.55 -26.36
CA ALA A 16 35.85 -16.30 -27.14
C ALA A 16 34.58 -16.68 -26.37
N LEU A 17 34.62 -17.78 -25.61
CA LEU A 17 33.54 -18.14 -24.67
C LEU A 17 33.46 -17.10 -23.54
N ILE A 18 34.60 -16.62 -23.03
CA ILE A 18 34.66 -15.50 -22.08
C ILE A 18 34.21 -14.20 -22.73
N LEU A 19 34.43 -13.92 -24.03
CA LEU A 19 33.96 -12.70 -24.69
C LEU A 19 32.45 -12.77 -24.98
N LEU A 20 31.90 -13.94 -25.30
CA LEU A 20 30.47 -14.17 -25.49
C LEU A 20 29.74 -14.17 -24.14
N LEU A 21 30.33 -14.77 -23.10
CA LEU A 21 29.91 -14.61 -21.71
C LEU A 21 30.11 -13.18 -21.25
N LEU A 22 31.16 -12.45 -21.66
CA LEU A 22 31.34 -11.03 -21.33
C LEU A 22 30.38 -10.14 -22.11
N LEU A 23 29.98 -10.46 -23.33
CA LEU A 23 28.96 -9.71 -24.08
C LEU A 23 27.54 -10.01 -23.55
N CYS A 24 27.31 -11.23 -23.06
CA CYS A 24 26.15 -11.54 -22.21
C CYS A 24 26.24 -10.90 -20.81
N ASN A 25 27.44 -10.68 -20.27
CA ASN A 25 27.68 -10.04 -18.96
C ASN A 25 27.85 -8.51 -19.03
N ILE A 26 28.05 -7.89 -20.19
CA ILE A 26 28.02 -6.42 -20.36
C ILE A 26 26.56 -5.92 -20.21
N GLY A 27 25.57 -6.80 -20.42
CA GLY A 27 24.19 -6.60 -19.96
C GLY A 27 24.01 -6.65 -18.44
N ILE A 28 24.98 -7.17 -17.68
CA ILE A 28 24.91 -7.32 -16.22
C ILE A 28 25.47 -6.08 -15.49
N SER A 29 26.27 -5.23 -16.15
CA SER A 29 26.67 -3.93 -15.58
C SER A 29 25.60 -2.81 -15.67
N ALA A 30 24.40 -3.09 -16.21
CA ALA A 30 23.34 -2.10 -16.38
C ALA A 30 22.25 -2.12 -15.29
N GLN A 31 22.33 -2.96 -14.26
CA GLN A 31 21.38 -2.94 -13.12
C GLN A 31 21.79 -1.98 -11.99
N THR A 32 22.52 -0.90 -12.31
CA THR A 32 22.64 0.28 -11.41
C THR A 32 21.48 1.28 -11.61
N GLY A 33 20.41 0.85 -12.29
CA GLY A 33 19.18 1.60 -12.52
C GLY A 33 18.34 1.84 -11.25
N SER A 34 17.44 2.81 -11.34
CA SER A 34 16.40 3.10 -10.34
C SER A 34 15.57 1.83 -10.05
N LYS A 35 15.47 1.38 -8.79
CA LYS A 35 14.55 0.31 -8.34
C LYS A 35 13.14 0.85 -8.16
N ALA A 36 12.53 1.40 -9.22
CA ALA A 36 11.24 2.06 -9.11
C ALA A 36 10.30 1.73 -10.29
N VAL A 37 9.02 1.66 -9.95
CA VAL A 37 7.88 1.57 -10.87
C VAL A 37 7.52 2.97 -11.31
N LYS A 38 7.32 3.18 -12.61
CA LYS A 38 7.00 4.48 -13.19
C LYS A 38 5.56 4.53 -13.65
N VAL A 39 4.80 5.48 -13.13
CA VAL A 39 3.39 5.69 -13.47
C VAL A 39 3.07 7.17 -13.64
N THR A 40 2.00 7.45 -14.37
CA THR A 40 1.50 8.77 -14.67
C THR A 40 0.09 8.91 -14.12
N ILE A 41 -0.24 10.07 -13.57
CA ILE A 41 -1.63 10.46 -13.24
C ILE A 41 -2.21 11.21 -14.45
N SER A 42 -3.23 10.64 -15.07
CA SER A 42 -3.87 11.16 -16.27
C SER A 42 -5.29 10.59 -16.43
N PRO A 43 -6.13 11.15 -17.31
CA PRO A 43 -7.45 10.56 -17.62
C PRO A 43 -7.37 9.14 -18.23
N GLN A 44 -6.20 8.71 -18.73
CA GLN A 44 -6.00 7.38 -19.32
C GLN A 44 -5.66 6.32 -18.25
N THR A 45 -5.11 6.76 -17.11
CA THR A 45 -4.52 5.87 -16.11
C THR A 45 -5.36 5.72 -14.84
N GLY A 46 -6.46 6.48 -14.71
CA GLY A 46 -7.34 6.42 -13.55
C GLY A 46 -8.56 7.31 -13.65
N ASN A 47 -9.29 7.44 -12.54
CA ASN A 47 -10.55 8.19 -12.47
C ASN A 47 -10.54 9.17 -11.29
N ILE A 48 -11.27 10.29 -11.43
CA ILE A 48 -11.50 11.25 -10.35
C ILE A 48 -12.86 10.96 -9.72
N ILE A 49 -12.88 10.80 -8.39
CA ILE A 49 -14.09 10.64 -7.60
C ILE A 49 -14.49 11.99 -7.00
N SER A 50 -15.76 12.35 -7.17
CA SER A 50 -16.33 13.58 -6.61
C SER A 50 -16.62 13.47 -5.12
N VAL A 51 -16.43 14.59 -4.43
CA VAL A 51 -16.80 14.79 -3.03
C VAL A 51 -17.96 15.77 -2.93
N ARG A 52 -18.78 15.63 -1.90
CA ARG A 52 -19.76 16.62 -1.50
C ARG A 52 -19.22 17.29 -0.25
N SER A 53 -18.71 18.50 -0.38
CA SER A 53 -18.45 19.31 0.80
C SER A 53 -19.77 19.90 1.34
N GLU A 54 -19.93 19.93 2.67
CA GLU A 54 -21.10 20.51 3.33
C GLU A 54 -21.09 22.06 3.37
N SER A 55 -19.96 22.69 3.00
CA SER A 55 -19.87 24.15 2.94
C SER A 55 -20.79 24.71 1.86
N SER A 56 -21.65 25.66 2.25
CA SER A 56 -22.46 26.46 1.33
C SER A 56 -21.63 27.40 0.43
N GLN A 57 -20.35 27.58 0.75
CA GLN A 57 -19.41 28.41 -0.01
C GLN A 57 -18.53 27.61 -0.98
N GLU A 58 -18.45 26.29 -0.82
CA GLU A 58 -17.67 25.46 -1.72
C GLU A 58 -18.50 25.14 -2.96
N ALA A 59 -18.01 25.59 -4.10
CA ALA A 59 -18.75 25.48 -5.35
C ALA A 59 -18.01 24.62 -6.39
N GLY A 60 -16.85 24.02 -6.09
CA GLY A 60 -16.17 23.09 -7.00
C GLY A 60 -16.97 21.80 -7.25
N SER A 61 -17.55 21.23 -6.21
CA SER A 61 -18.27 19.96 -6.26
C SER A 61 -19.53 20.01 -7.15
N GLN A 62 -20.30 21.10 -7.05
CA GLN A 62 -21.45 21.35 -7.95
C GLN A 62 -21.00 21.61 -9.40
N SER A 63 -19.72 21.93 -9.60
CA SER A 63 -19.11 22.44 -10.83
C SER A 63 -18.38 21.39 -11.66
N GLY A 64 -18.45 20.12 -11.30
CA GLY A 64 -17.72 19.06 -12.00
C GLY A 64 -16.35 18.74 -11.42
N TYR A 65 -15.94 19.39 -10.33
CA TYR A 65 -14.68 19.06 -9.67
C TYR A 65 -14.88 17.92 -8.66
N GLY A 66 -13.88 17.05 -8.63
CA GLY A 66 -13.69 16.06 -7.59
C GLY A 66 -12.41 16.33 -6.81
N SER A 67 -12.05 15.37 -5.99
CA SER A 67 -11.07 15.60 -4.91
C SER A 67 -10.09 14.46 -4.75
N MET A 68 -10.31 13.33 -5.41
CA MET A 68 -9.43 12.18 -5.31
C MET A 68 -9.32 11.51 -6.67
N PHE A 69 -8.11 11.42 -7.18
CA PHE A 69 -7.75 10.53 -8.28
C PHE A 69 -7.34 9.17 -7.73
N ILE A 70 -7.83 8.10 -8.37
CA ILE A 70 -7.43 6.72 -8.14
C ILE A 70 -6.90 6.14 -9.44
N HIS A 71 -5.70 5.57 -9.41
CA HIS A 71 -5.14 4.86 -10.55
C HIS A 71 -5.84 3.51 -10.79
N ASN A 72 -5.96 3.07 -12.04
CA ASN A 72 -6.60 1.82 -12.44
C ASN A 72 -5.91 0.53 -11.97
N GLN A 73 -4.67 0.60 -11.45
CA GLN A 73 -3.85 -0.58 -11.11
C GLN A 73 -2.79 -0.25 -10.05
N ALA A 74 -2.03 0.84 -10.22
CA ALA A 74 -1.06 1.24 -9.21
C ALA A 74 -1.79 1.61 -7.91
N PRO A 75 -1.30 1.20 -6.73
CA PRO A 75 -1.85 1.61 -5.46
C PRO A 75 -1.37 3.02 -5.17
N LEU A 76 -1.92 4.00 -5.89
CA LEU A 76 -1.52 5.40 -5.83
C LEU A 76 -2.75 6.28 -5.89
N THR A 77 -2.79 7.28 -5.01
CA THR A 77 -3.87 8.27 -4.96
C THR A 77 -3.32 9.69 -4.98
N TYR A 78 -4.12 10.60 -5.53
CA TYR A 78 -3.85 12.03 -5.47
C TYR A 78 -5.10 12.75 -4.96
N THR A 79 -5.01 13.35 -3.77
CA THR A 79 -6.16 13.94 -3.07
C THR A 79 -6.00 15.43 -2.90
N THR A 80 -7.09 16.20 -2.94
CA THR A 80 -7.08 17.65 -2.73
C THR A 80 -8.01 18.12 -1.61
N THR A 81 -7.65 19.23 -0.98
CA THR A 81 -8.40 19.85 0.12
C THR A 81 -8.05 21.33 0.26
N ASP A 82 -9.03 22.16 0.61
CA ASP A 82 -8.81 23.57 1.00
C ASP A 82 -8.45 23.72 2.48
N ALA A 83 -8.86 22.75 3.32
CA ALA A 83 -8.70 22.81 4.77
C ALA A 83 -8.22 21.45 5.30
N PRO A 84 -6.93 21.12 5.14
CA PRO A 84 -6.44 19.77 5.35
C PRO A 84 -6.55 19.36 6.82
N THR A 85 -7.27 18.27 7.06
CA THR A 85 -7.23 17.50 8.30
C THR A 85 -6.54 16.17 8.03
N PHE A 86 -5.79 15.66 9.01
CA PHE A 86 -4.94 14.49 8.81
C PHE A 86 -5.33 13.34 9.72
N SER A 87 -5.08 12.13 9.27
CA SER A 87 -4.99 10.97 10.13
C SER A 87 -3.68 10.90 10.93
N ALA A 88 -3.56 9.88 11.77
CA ALA A 88 -2.37 9.61 12.57
C ALA A 88 -1.11 9.33 11.70
N ASP A 89 -1.30 8.72 10.55
CA ASP A 89 -0.31 8.28 9.55
C ASP A 89 -0.27 9.20 8.32
N GLY A 90 -0.83 10.40 8.45
CA GLY A 90 -0.59 11.53 7.55
C GLY A 90 -1.53 11.64 6.35
N MET A 91 -2.61 10.87 6.29
CA MET A 91 -3.56 10.93 5.17
C MET A 91 -4.55 12.08 5.33
N MET A 92 -4.79 12.83 4.25
CA MET A 92 -5.81 13.88 4.22
C MET A 92 -7.21 13.27 4.36
N ARG A 93 -8.12 14.00 5.03
CA ARG A 93 -9.49 13.51 5.33
C ARG A 93 -10.62 14.49 5.02
N ASN A 94 -10.34 15.78 5.00
CA ASN A 94 -11.35 16.80 4.69
C ASN A 94 -11.29 17.18 3.20
N HIS A 95 -11.56 16.22 2.32
CA HIS A 95 -11.36 16.39 0.88
C HIS A 95 -12.27 17.49 0.29
N THR A 96 -11.76 18.29 -0.64
CA THR A 96 -12.53 19.32 -1.38
C THR A 96 -12.32 19.23 -2.89
N GLY A 97 -13.34 19.65 -3.64
CA GLY A 97 -13.43 19.51 -5.08
C GLY A 97 -12.52 20.49 -5.84
N ASN A 98 -11.23 20.18 -5.97
CA ASN A 98 -10.25 21.08 -6.58
C ASN A 98 -9.62 20.56 -7.87
N ILE A 99 -9.94 19.33 -8.29
CA ILE A 99 -9.44 18.73 -9.53
C ILE A 99 -10.55 18.22 -10.43
N ARG A 100 -10.36 18.32 -11.75
CA ARG A 100 -11.35 17.86 -12.74
C ARG A 100 -10.64 17.36 -14.00
N PHE A 101 -11.21 16.37 -14.68
CA PHE A 101 -10.86 16.06 -16.06
C PHE A 101 -11.42 17.12 -17.01
N TYR A 102 -10.54 17.75 -17.78
CA TYR A 102 -10.88 18.74 -18.77
C TYR A 102 -10.83 18.11 -20.16
N GLU A 103 -12.02 17.95 -20.75
CA GLU A 103 -12.25 17.13 -21.93
C GLU A 103 -11.61 17.71 -23.19
N LYS A 104 -11.51 19.04 -23.29
CA LYS A 104 -10.94 19.75 -24.44
C LYS A 104 -9.49 19.36 -24.71
N ASP A 105 -8.68 19.31 -23.66
CA ASP A 105 -7.25 19.01 -23.71
C ASP A 105 -6.92 17.61 -23.20
N ASN A 106 -7.93 16.85 -22.73
CA ASN A 106 -7.79 15.52 -22.15
C ASN A 106 -6.75 15.50 -21.01
N ARG A 107 -6.86 16.46 -20.09
CA ARG A 107 -5.93 16.71 -18.98
C ARG A 107 -6.67 16.90 -17.66
N ILE A 108 -5.91 17.01 -16.56
CA ILE A 108 -6.46 17.37 -15.25
C ILE A 108 -6.27 18.88 -15.04
N VAL A 109 -7.33 19.58 -14.67
CA VAL A 109 -7.27 20.96 -14.18
C VAL A 109 -7.22 20.94 -12.65
N HIS A 110 -6.37 21.76 -12.05
CA HIS A 110 -6.31 21.99 -10.60
C HIS A 110 -6.56 23.46 -10.30
N ILE A 111 -7.45 23.71 -9.35
CA ILE A 111 -7.94 25.04 -9.00
C ILE A 111 -7.63 25.39 -7.54
N ALA A 112 -7.52 26.68 -7.26
CA ALA A 112 -7.51 27.26 -5.93
C ALA A 112 -8.37 28.54 -5.92
N GLY A 113 -9.07 28.77 -4.82
CA GLY A 113 -9.91 29.96 -4.63
C GLY A 113 -9.33 30.90 -3.56
N VAL A 114 -10.21 31.38 -2.67
CA VAL A 114 -9.84 32.23 -1.53
C VAL A 114 -8.88 31.51 -0.57
N LEU A 115 -9.04 30.19 -0.45
CA LEU A 115 -8.16 29.31 0.31
C LEU A 115 -7.13 28.68 -0.62
N ASN A 116 -5.96 28.34 -0.04
CA ASN A 116 -5.00 27.49 -0.74
C ASN A 116 -5.62 26.13 -1.01
N SER A 117 -5.30 25.55 -2.16
CA SER A 117 -5.55 24.13 -2.39
C SER A 117 -4.32 23.34 -1.98
N TYR A 118 -4.48 22.44 -1.03
CA TYR A 118 -3.45 21.45 -0.69
C TYR A 118 -3.75 20.17 -1.45
N ALA A 119 -2.68 19.45 -1.80
CA ALA A 119 -2.80 18.10 -2.34
C ALA A 119 -1.88 17.13 -1.63
N ALA A 120 -2.24 15.85 -1.65
CA ALA A 120 -1.38 14.77 -1.20
C ALA A 120 -1.26 13.70 -2.29
N LEU A 121 -0.02 13.32 -2.60
CA LEU A 121 0.32 12.16 -3.41
C LEU A 121 0.71 11.04 -2.45
N ALA A 122 -0.01 9.92 -2.48
CA ALA A 122 0.19 8.84 -1.51
C ALA A 122 0.32 7.46 -2.15
N VAL A 123 1.20 6.66 -1.55
CA VAL A 123 1.34 5.21 -1.79
C VAL A 123 1.18 4.46 -0.45
N PRO A 124 0.78 3.18 -0.45
CA PRO A 124 0.52 2.42 0.77
C PRO A 124 1.73 2.29 1.67
N LYS A 125 1.46 1.90 2.92
CA LYS A 125 2.49 1.53 3.88
C LYS A 125 3.35 0.38 3.35
N GLY A 126 4.66 0.58 3.42
CA GLY A 126 5.67 -0.31 2.84
C GLY A 126 6.12 0.11 1.42
N PHE A 127 5.46 1.11 0.84
CA PHE A 127 5.89 1.76 -0.40
C PHE A 127 6.54 3.10 -0.07
N ARG A 128 7.44 3.55 -0.96
CA ARG A 128 8.03 4.89 -0.93
C ARG A 128 8.02 5.50 -2.32
N ILE A 129 7.73 6.79 -2.39
CA ILE A 129 7.94 7.59 -3.59
C ILE A 129 9.44 7.89 -3.66
N THR A 130 10.04 7.71 -4.82
CA THR A 130 11.49 7.93 -5.03
C THR A 130 11.79 9.06 -6.01
N LYS A 131 10.80 9.42 -6.83
CA LYS A 131 10.85 10.60 -7.70
C LYS A 131 9.45 11.03 -8.10
N TYR A 132 9.27 12.33 -8.34
CA TYR A 132 8.14 12.82 -9.11
C TYR A 132 8.62 13.88 -10.10
N THR A 133 7.90 14.01 -11.21
CA THR A 133 8.04 15.10 -12.18
C THR A 133 6.64 15.58 -12.55
N ILE A 134 6.32 16.80 -12.13
CA ILE A 134 5.04 17.45 -12.38
C ILE A 134 5.25 18.54 -13.42
N LYS A 135 4.57 18.43 -14.56
CA LYS A 135 4.57 19.44 -15.62
C LYS A 135 3.21 20.14 -15.63
N ILE A 136 3.22 21.47 -15.54
CA ILE A 136 2.01 22.28 -15.56
C ILE A 136 2.02 23.28 -16.72
N LYS A 137 0.82 23.54 -17.24
CA LYS A 137 0.57 24.52 -18.30
C LYS A 137 -0.46 25.54 -17.83
N ASN A 138 -0.14 26.82 -18.00
CA ASN A 138 -1.04 27.93 -17.71
C ASN A 138 -1.72 28.40 -19.01
N LYS A 139 -2.69 27.61 -19.51
CA LYS A 139 -3.41 27.88 -20.78
C LYS A 139 -4.86 28.32 -20.60
N LEU A 140 -5.31 28.54 -19.36
CA LEU A 140 -6.73 28.73 -19.03
C LEU A 140 -7.26 30.15 -19.33
N LYS A 141 -6.96 30.71 -20.51
CA LYS A 141 -7.37 32.05 -20.93
C LYS A 141 -8.37 31.98 -22.09
N GLY A 142 -9.53 32.63 -21.93
CA GLY A 142 -10.40 33.00 -23.04
C GLY A 142 -10.02 34.37 -23.62
N SER A 143 -10.59 34.69 -24.79
CA SER A 143 -10.36 35.97 -25.49
C SER A 143 -10.69 37.16 -24.58
N TYR A 144 -9.83 38.20 -24.56
CA TYR A 144 -9.98 39.44 -23.79
C TYR A 144 -9.93 39.33 -22.25
N GLY A 145 -9.19 38.35 -21.71
CA GLY A 145 -8.97 38.26 -20.26
C GLY A 145 -10.18 37.75 -19.48
N GLN A 146 -11.17 37.20 -20.19
CA GLN A 146 -12.22 36.40 -19.61
C GLN A 146 -11.80 34.92 -19.66
N ALA A 147 -12.19 34.17 -18.64
CA ALA A 147 -12.01 32.71 -18.50
C ALA A 147 -12.19 31.92 -19.81
N ASP A 148 -11.49 30.79 -19.97
CA ASP A 148 -12.05 29.70 -20.78
C ASP A 148 -13.34 29.24 -20.08
N TYR A 149 -14.48 29.68 -20.62
CA TYR A 149 -15.80 29.52 -20.00
C TYR A 149 -16.21 28.04 -19.85
N ASP A 150 -15.63 27.13 -20.64
CA ASP A 150 -15.94 25.70 -20.60
C ASP A 150 -15.43 25.03 -19.31
N ILE A 151 -14.38 25.57 -18.70
CA ILE A 151 -13.82 25.10 -17.41
C ILE A 151 -14.69 25.54 -16.23
N LEU A 152 -15.43 26.64 -16.41
CA LEU A 152 -16.34 27.22 -15.43
C LEU A 152 -17.82 26.96 -15.77
N ASP A 153 -18.11 26.12 -16.77
CA ASP A 153 -19.41 25.93 -17.46
C ASP A 153 -20.64 26.02 -16.52
N LYS A 154 -21.10 27.24 -16.27
CA LYS A 154 -22.16 27.63 -15.32
C LYS A 154 -22.00 27.12 -13.87
N ALA A 155 -20.87 26.52 -13.59
CA ALA A 155 -20.47 25.85 -12.36
C ALA A 155 -20.56 26.80 -11.13
N PHE A 156 -20.32 28.08 -11.37
CA PHE A 156 -20.46 29.16 -10.40
C PHE A 156 -21.45 30.23 -10.86
N TYR A 157 -22.45 29.88 -11.67
CA TYR A 157 -23.47 30.82 -12.13
C TYR A 157 -24.63 30.87 -11.13
N GLY A 158 -24.97 32.06 -10.64
CA GLY A 158 -26.00 32.24 -9.63
C GLY A 158 -26.41 33.71 -9.48
N GLN A 159 -27.21 34.01 -8.46
CA GLN A 159 -27.56 35.40 -8.15
C GLN A 159 -26.45 36.07 -7.34
N ASP A 160 -26.03 37.26 -7.75
CA ASP A 160 -25.15 38.10 -6.94
C ASP A 160 -25.87 38.64 -5.68
N ARG A 161 -25.15 39.40 -4.84
CA ARG A 161 -25.71 40.00 -3.61
C ARG A 161 -26.89 40.96 -3.88
N SER A 162 -27.11 41.34 -5.13
CA SER A 162 -28.19 42.21 -5.59
C SER A 162 -29.28 41.46 -6.35
N GLY A 163 -29.24 40.12 -6.39
CA GLY A 163 -30.24 39.27 -7.03
C GLY A 163 -30.06 39.09 -8.55
N ASN A 164 -28.98 39.61 -9.15
CA ASN A 164 -28.77 39.52 -10.60
C ASN A 164 -28.09 38.21 -10.99
N PRO A 165 -28.60 37.46 -11.99
CA PRO A 165 -27.95 36.25 -12.49
C PRO A 165 -26.61 36.58 -13.16
N ARG A 166 -25.50 36.12 -12.58
CA ARG A 166 -24.13 36.32 -13.09
C ARG A 166 -23.21 35.15 -12.70
N GLN A 167 -22.06 35.12 -13.36
CA GLN A 167 -20.93 34.28 -12.95
C GLN A 167 -20.38 34.80 -11.61
N LEU A 168 -20.46 34.00 -10.56
CA LEU A 168 -20.05 34.35 -9.19
C LEU A 168 -18.53 34.26 -9.00
N LEU A 169 -17.84 33.37 -9.72
CA LEU A 169 -16.39 33.23 -9.71
C LEU A 169 -15.80 33.32 -11.13
N THR A 170 -14.76 34.12 -11.30
CA THR A 170 -14.05 34.33 -12.58
C THR A 170 -12.60 33.86 -12.51
N TRP A 171 -12.03 33.34 -13.61
CA TRP A 171 -10.58 33.14 -13.71
C TRP A 171 -9.87 34.50 -13.80
N GLY A 172 -8.77 34.66 -13.07
CA GLY A 172 -7.92 35.83 -13.22
C GLY A 172 -6.58 35.64 -12.52
N GLN A 173 -5.51 36.15 -13.12
CA GLN A 173 -4.15 36.11 -12.59
C GLN A 173 -3.66 37.55 -12.28
N TYR A 174 -3.93 38.04 -11.08
CA TYR A 174 -3.56 39.39 -10.64
C TYR A 174 -2.23 39.42 -9.88
N THR A 175 -1.89 38.30 -9.25
CA THR A 175 -0.62 38.07 -8.57
C THR A 175 0.03 36.79 -9.10
N PRO A 176 1.36 36.64 -8.98
CA PRO A 176 2.01 35.37 -9.30
C PRO A 176 1.40 34.25 -8.45
N TRP A 177 1.08 33.14 -9.09
CA TRP A 177 0.63 31.95 -8.36
C TRP A 177 1.82 31.05 -8.02
N TYR A 178 1.68 30.25 -6.99
CA TYR A 178 2.76 29.37 -6.52
C TYR A 178 2.27 27.94 -6.36
N PHE A 179 3.02 26.99 -6.90
CA PHE A 179 2.77 25.56 -6.73
C PHE A 179 4.06 24.85 -6.38
N GLY A 180 4.05 24.06 -5.31
CA GLY A 180 5.25 23.39 -4.84
C GLY A 180 4.96 22.37 -3.75
N GLU A 181 5.99 21.59 -3.42
CA GLU A 181 5.92 20.67 -2.30
C GLU A 181 6.12 21.41 -0.97
N ILE A 182 5.48 20.94 0.08
CA ILE A 182 5.53 21.46 1.45
C ILE A 182 5.67 20.31 2.45
N THR A 183 6.03 20.62 3.70
CA THR A 183 6.06 19.61 4.77
C THR A 183 4.66 19.31 5.30
N GLU A 184 4.44 18.09 5.81
CA GLU A 184 3.21 17.74 6.54
C GLU A 184 2.97 18.65 7.74
N ALA A 185 4.04 18.95 8.49
CA ALA A 185 3.98 19.82 9.67
C ALA A 185 3.48 21.24 9.32
N TYR A 186 3.89 21.75 8.16
CA TYR A 186 3.37 22.99 7.63
C TYR A 186 1.90 22.85 7.21
N ALA A 187 1.54 21.81 6.45
CA ALA A 187 0.15 21.56 6.03
C ALA A 187 -0.82 21.48 7.23
N LYS A 188 -0.39 20.88 8.35
CA LYS A 188 -1.14 20.79 9.61
C LYS A 188 -1.33 22.12 10.34
N LYS A 189 -0.38 23.04 10.21
CA LYS A 189 -0.35 24.32 10.96
C LYS A 189 -0.88 25.50 10.15
N ALA A 190 -0.77 25.43 8.83
CA ALA A 190 -1.09 26.53 7.95
C ALA A 190 -2.56 26.90 8.14
N ALA A 191 -2.82 28.02 8.82
CA ALA A 191 -4.16 28.55 9.04
C ALA A 191 -4.77 29.14 7.75
N ASN A 192 -4.36 28.64 6.58
CA ASN A 192 -4.64 29.20 5.28
C ASN A 192 -4.25 30.67 5.12
N ARG A 193 -3.17 31.13 5.76
CA ARG A 193 -2.81 32.56 5.80
C ARG A 193 -1.64 32.97 4.91
N ASP A 194 -0.77 32.04 4.54
CA ASP A 194 0.47 32.37 3.85
C ASP A 194 0.24 32.65 2.36
N LYS A 195 0.93 33.69 1.87
CA LYS A 195 0.86 34.17 0.48
C LYS A 195 2.19 33.93 -0.22
N GLY A 196 2.12 33.34 -1.41
CA GLY A 196 3.25 33.10 -2.30
C GLY A 196 4.49 32.52 -1.60
N GLU A 197 5.55 33.32 -1.53
CA GLU A 197 6.86 32.94 -0.96
C GLU A 197 6.85 32.73 0.57
N GLN A 198 5.78 33.12 1.27
CA GLN A 198 5.66 32.94 2.72
C GLN A 198 5.45 31.49 3.15
N ALA A 199 4.99 30.63 2.24
CA ALA A 199 4.80 29.22 2.55
C ALA A 199 6.14 28.49 2.74
N GLN A 200 6.13 27.46 3.59
CA GLN A 200 7.32 26.64 3.84
C GLN A 200 7.47 25.57 2.76
N TRP A 201 8.07 25.96 1.64
CA TRP A 201 8.35 25.10 0.50
C TRP A 201 9.50 24.14 0.75
N ILE A 202 9.39 22.92 0.23
CA ILE A 202 10.53 22.02 0.07
C ILE A 202 11.12 22.27 -1.32
N GLY A 203 12.34 22.80 -1.36
CA GLY A 203 12.96 23.24 -2.60
C GLY A 203 12.33 24.53 -3.14
N THR A 204 12.51 24.79 -4.44
CA THR A 204 11.96 25.99 -5.10
C THR A 204 10.57 25.70 -5.65
N PRO A 205 9.52 26.44 -5.24
CA PRO A 205 8.20 26.29 -5.84
C PRO A 205 8.20 26.79 -7.28
N ILE A 206 7.28 26.29 -8.09
CA ILE A 206 6.94 26.92 -9.36
C ILE A 206 6.28 28.26 -9.06
N LYS A 207 6.82 29.32 -9.66
CA LYS A 207 6.19 30.64 -9.74
C LYS A 207 5.55 30.79 -11.11
N ILE A 208 4.23 30.79 -11.15
CA ILE A 208 3.42 30.93 -12.36
C ILE A 208 3.14 32.42 -12.55
N THR A 209 3.56 32.95 -13.69
CA THR A 209 3.41 34.36 -14.07
C THR A 209 2.73 34.44 -15.43
N HIS A 210 2.07 35.55 -15.70
CA HIS A 210 1.43 35.77 -16.99
C HIS A 210 2.47 36.06 -18.08
N ASP A 211 2.40 35.34 -19.20
CA ASP A 211 3.03 35.71 -20.47
C ASP A 211 1.93 36.24 -21.41
N ALA A 212 2.20 37.27 -22.22
CA ALA A 212 1.17 38.01 -22.97
C ALA A 212 0.30 37.16 -23.91
N ASP A 213 0.79 35.99 -24.33
CA ASP A 213 0.17 35.03 -25.25
C ASP A 213 -0.44 33.79 -24.57
N GLY A 214 -0.14 33.53 -23.29
CA GLY A 214 -0.73 32.47 -22.45
C GLY A 214 -0.67 31.03 -22.98
N THR A 215 0.11 30.73 -24.02
CA THR A 215 -0.05 29.49 -24.80
C THR A 215 1.19 28.58 -24.89
N SER A 216 2.36 29.01 -24.41
CA SER A 216 3.63 28.29 -24.68
C SER A 216 4.40 27.76 -23.45
N LYS A 217 4.25 28.37 -22.27
CA LYS A 217 5.14 28.05 -21.13
C LYS A 217 4.69 26.82 -20.34
N THR A 218 5.57 25.83 -20.29
CA THR A 218 5.46 24.64 -19.43
C THR A 218 6.36 24.84 -18.22
N TYR A 219 5.82 24.69 -17.02
CA TYR A 219 6.61 24.73 -15.79
C TYR A 219 6.82 23.31 -15.27
N VAL A 220 8.00 23.03 -14.74
CA VAL A 220 8.40 21.69 -14.30
C VAL A 220 8.83 21.75 -12.83
N LEU A 221 8.19 20.92 -12.00
CA LEU A 221 8.60 20.67 -10.62
C LEU A 221 9.07 19.22 -10.53
N THR A 222 10.31 19.00 -10.11
CA THR A 222 10.88 17.66 -9.98
C THR A 222 11.62 17.54 -8.66
N ARG A 223 11.53 16.37 -8.02
CA ARG A 223 12.36 16.00 -6.88
C ARG A 223 12.58 14.49 -6.87
N GLY A 224 13.75 14.07 -6.39
CA GLY A 224 14.14 12.67 -6.30
C GLY A 224 14.99 12.20 -7.48
N ASP A 225 15.64 11.07 -7.29
CA ASP A 225 16.61 10.45 -8.18
C ASP A 225 16.17 9.05 -8.65
N GLY A 226 14.96 8.62 -8.25
CA GLY A 226 14.42 7.28 -8.50
C GLY A 226 14.93 6.23 -7.51
N LYS A 227 15.88 6.57 -6.64
CA LYS A 227 16.56 5.63 -5.74
C LYS A 227 16.35 5.93 -4.27
N THR A 228 16.29 7.20 -3.88
CA THR A 228 16.20 7.67 -2.50
C THR A 228 14.75 7.84 -2.10
N SER A 229 14.39 7.46 -0.87
CA SER A 229 13.04 7.65 -0.34
C SER A 229 12.71 9.13 -0.18
N LEU A 230 11.57 9.55 -0.71
CA LEU A 230 10.94 10.84 -0.42
C LEU A 230 9.85 10.72 0.66
N GLY A 231 9.55 9.49 1.11
CA GLY A 231 8.40 9.17 1.96
C GLY A 231 7.27 8.49 1.19
N SER A 232 6.24 8.03 1.90
CA SER A 232 5.05 7.37 1.31
C SER A 232 3.91 8.36 1.01
N VAL A 233 3.95 9.55 1.61
CA VAL A 233 2.99 10.63 1.35
C VAL A 233 3.75 11.93 1.14
N LEU A 234 3.51 12.60 0.01
CA LEU A 234 4.06 13.91 -0.32
C LEU A 234 2.94 14.94 -0.36
N TYR A 235 3.20 16.15 0.15
CA TYR A 235 2.20 17.21 0.25
C TYR A 235 2.55 18.38 -0.64
N PHE A 236 1.57 18.89 -1.37
CA PHE A 236 1.72 20.04 -2.26
C PHE A 236 0.76 21.14 -1.84
N ASN A 237 1.11 22.37 -2.20
CA ASN A 237 0.29 23.53 -1.97
C ASN A 237 0.20 24.37 -3.24
N PHE A 238 -1.01 24.77 -3.59
CA PHE A 238 -1.33 25.69 -4.67
C PHE A 238 -1.90 26.99 -4.08
N ILE A 239 -1.14 28.07 -4.26
CA ILE A 239 -1.48 29.42 -3.80
C ILE A 239 -1.85 30.28 -4.99
N GLY A 240 -3.14 30.62 -5.07
CA GLY A 240 -3.72 31.48 -6.09
C GLY A 240 -3.89 32.94 -5.68
N ASP A 241 -4.81 33.63 -6.37
CA ASP A 241 -5.15 35.04 -6.14
C ASP A 241 -6.02 35.27 -4.91
N ARG A 242 -5.38 35.27 -3.74
CA ARG A 242 -6.05 35.45 -2.44
C ARG A 242 -6.56 36.86 -2.14
N VAL A 243 -6.22 37.84 -2.97
CA VAL A 243 -6.57 39.26 -2.72
C VAL A 243 -8.02 39.56 -3.13
N TYR A 244 -8.60 38.73 -4.00
CA TYR A 244 -9.93 38.96 -4.56
C TYR A 244 -10.86 37.78 -4.24
N SER A 245 -12.01 38.05 -3.63
CA SER A 245 -12.92 37.00 -3.14
C SER A 245 -13.72 36.27 -4.22
N ASN A 246 -13.70 36.75 -5.45
CA ASN A 246 -14.46 36.22 -6.59
C ASN A 246 -13.57 35.71 -7.73
N ILE A 247 -12.27 35.48 -7.46
CA ILE A 247 -11.29 35.13 -8.49
C ILE A 247 -10.68 33.76 -8.17
N LEU A 248 -10.67 32.88 -9.16
CA LEU A 248 -10.03 31.57 -9.10
C LEU A 248 -8.66 31.61 -9.79
N ALA A 249 -7.73 30.81 -9.27
CA ALA A 249 -6.44 30.49 -9.87
C ALA A 249 -6.40 29.02 -10.30
N GLY A 250 -5.86 28.72 -11.48
CA GLY A 250 -5.97 27.38 -12.04
C GLY A 250 -4.99 27.12 -13.16
N PHE A 251 -4.55 25.88 -13.27
CA PHE A 251 -3.67 25.42 -14.33
C PHE A 251 -4.03 23.99 -14.74
N GLU A 252 -3.49 23.56 -15.88
CA GLU A 252 -3.57 22.17 -16.33
C GLU A 252 -2.31 21.40 -15.94
N TYR A 253 -2.49 20.18 -15.46
CA TYR A 253 -1.43 19.19 -15.44
C TYR A 253 -1.22 18.64 -16.85
N GLU A 254 -0.03 18.87 -17.40
CA GLU A 254 0.40 18.20 -18.62
C GLU A 254 0.82 16.76 -18.33
N SER A 255 1.56 16.56 -17.23
CA SER A 255 1.82 15.23 -16.67
C SER A 255 2.11 15.33 -15.18
N ILE A 256 1.74 14.29 -14.45
CA ILE A 256 2.26 14.02 -13.11
C ILE A 256 2.87 12.63 -13.19
N GLU A 257 4.18 12.57 -13.37
CA GLU A 257 4.97 11.35 -13.44
C GLU A 257 5.48 11.03 -12.03
N VAL A 258 5.32 9.78 -11.60
CA VAL A 258 5.70 9.30 -10.27
C VAL A 258 6.52 8.02 -10.40
N GLU A 259 7.68 7.98 -9.75
CA GLU A 259 8.44 6.77 -9.52
C GLU A 259 8.30 6.34 -8.05
N TYR A 260 7.93 5.09 -7.80
CA TYR A 260 7.79 4.54 -6.45
C TYR A 260 8.34 3.12 -6.33
N ALA A 261 8.70 2.71 -5.11
CA ALA A 261 9.31 1.43 -4.79
C ALA A 261 8.58 0.76 -3.60
N PRO A 262 8.14 -0.50 -3.70
CA PRO A 262 7.53 -1.27 -2.61
C PRO A 262 8.56 -2.12 -1.85
N ASP A 263 9.60 -1.49 -1.33
CA ASP A 263 10.75 -2.16 -0.72
C ASP A 263 11.03 -1.67 0.72
N VAL A 264 10.03 -1.06 1.37
CA VAL A 264 10.16 -0.55 2.74
C VAL A 264 9.60 -1.56 3.71
N GLU A 265 10.50 -2.17 4.49
CA GLU A 265 10.12 -2.98 5.63
C GLU A 265 9.53 -2.12 6.76
N PHE A 266 8.53 -2.64 7.44
CA PHE A 266 7.97 -2.04 8.65
C PHE A 266 7.58 -3.09 9.67
N THR A 267 7.62 -2.73 10.95
CA THR A 267 7.26 -3.63 12.04
C THR A 267 5.82 -3.44 12.46
N VAL A 268 5.13 -4.55 12.71
CA VAL A 268 3.85 -4.59 13.41
C VAL A 268 4.01 -5.45 14.66
N SER A 269 3.75 -4.85 15.81
CA SER A 269 3.80 -5.56 17.09
C SER A 269 2.49 -6.29 17.32
N MET A 270 2.52 -7.52 17.81
CA MET A 270 1.37 -8.24 18.37
C MET A 270 1.21 -8.00 19.87
N THR A 271 1.84 -6.94 20.40
CA THR A 271 1.57 -6.46 21.76
C THR A 271 0.15 -5.88 21.81
N PRO A 272 -0.77 -6.45 22.61
CA PRO A 272 -2.15 -5.98 22.66
C PRO A 272 -2.26 -4.59 23.30
N SER A 273 -3.18 -3.77 22.81
CA SER A 273 -3.47 -2.44 23.37
C SER A 273 -4.39 -2.50 24.61
N ASN A 274 -5.16 -3.58 24.77
CA ASN A 274 -6.15 -3.78 25.84
C ASN A 274 -5.90 -5.11 26.56
N ILE A 275 -6.06 -5.11 27.88
CA ILE A 275 -6.05 -6.35 28.68
C ILE A 275 -7.38 -7.06 28.46
N SER A 276 -7.32 -8.39 28.37
CA SER A 276 -8.48 -9.26 28.30
C SER A 276 -8.12 -10.56 28.98
N GLU A 277 -8.57 -10.75 30.22
CA GLU A 277 -8.43 -12.01 30.93
C GLU A 277 -9.38 -13.10 30.38
N THR A 278 -10.33 -12.72 29.51
CA THR A 278 -11.13 -13.67 28.74
C THR A 278 -10.23 -14.44 27.79
N ASN A 279 -10.17 -15.76 27.98
CA ASN A 279 -9.45 -16.64 27.08
C ASN A 279 -10.13 -16.66 25.70
N THR A 280 -9.31 -16.58 24.65
CA THR A 280 -9.67 -16.63 23.23
C THR A 280 -8.68 -17.49 22.46
N ASN A 281 -9.01 -17.88 21.23
CA ASN A 281 -8.09 -18.62 20.36
C ASN A 281 -7.39 -17.73 19.31
N LEU A 282 -7.81 -16.46 19.20
CA LEU A 282 -7.35 -15.53 18.18
C LEU A 282 -7.39 -14.09 18.71
N VAL A 283 -6.28 -13.39 18.52
CA VAL A 283 -6.17 -11.94 18.73
C VAL A 283 -5.67 -11.28 17.46
N GLU A 284 -6.13 -10.05 17.24
CA GLU A 284 -5.80 -9.26 16.06
C GLU A 284 -5.08 -7.99 16.51
N ASN A 285 -4.08 -7.56 15.75
CA ASN A 285 -3.58 -6.21 15.88
C ASN A 285 -3.54 -5.50 14.53
N GLY A 286 -4.05 -4.28 14.54
CA GLY A 286 -4.23 -3.49 13.34
C GLY A 286 -3.06 -2.56 13.05
N PHE A 287 -2.86 -2.26 11.78
CA PHE A 287 -2.03 -1.15 11.33
C PHE A 287 -2.70 -0.41 10.18
N GLU A 288 -2.51 0.90 10.17
CA GLU A 288 -3.00 1.75 9.08
C GLU A 288 -2.19 1.49 7.81
N THR A 289 -2.90 1.27 6.70
CA THR A 289 -2.29 0.92 5.40
C THR A 289 -1.84 2.12 4.58
N GLN A 290 -2.06 3.35 5.07
CA GLN A 290 -1.94 4.59 4.28
C GLN A 290 -2.79 4.58 3.00
N ARG A 291 -3.92 3.86 3.05
CA ARG A 291 -4.99 3.92 2.06
C ARG A 291 -6.25 4.45 2.71
N ILE A 292 -7.14 5.03 1.90
CA ILE A 292 -8.38 5.63 2.36
C ILE A 292 -9.59 4.95 1.72
N ASP A 293 -10.58 4.65 2.54
CA ASP A 293 -11.93 4.28 2.14
C ASP A 293 -12.77 5.55 2.16
N VAL A 294 -13.35 5.94 1.03
CA VAL A 294 -14.15 7.17 0.96
C VAL A 294 -15.58 7.00 1.49
N GLY A 295 -15.97 5.78 1.87
CA GLY A 295 -17.29 5.51 2.39
C GLY A 295 -18.35 5.36 1.30
N GLU A 296 -19.60 5.61 1.69
CA GLU A 296 -20.74 5.60 0.79
C GLU A 296 -20.61 6.71 -0.28
N ILE A 297 -20.78 6.31 -1.54
CA ILE A 297 -20.92 7.19 -2.69
C ILE A 297 -22.36 7.12 -3.16
N LYS A 298 -23.06 8.24 -3.17
CA LYS A 298 -24.47 8.29 -3.55
C LYS A 298 -24.78 9.51 -4.38
N SER A 299 -25.93 9.47 -5.03
CA SER A 299 -26.43 10.65 -5.73
C SER A 299 -26.80 11.74 -4.73
N VAL A 300 -26.27 12.93 -4.96
CA VAL A 300 -26.50 14.14 -4.17
C VAL A 300 -26.95 15.27 -5.07
N GLU A 301 -27.67 16.24 -4.50
CA GLU A 301 -28.10 17.45 -5.20
C GLU A 301 -27.50 18.68 -4.51
N LYS A 302 -26.85 19.56 -5.29
CA LYS A 302 -26.28 20.84 -4.83
C LYS A 302 -26.42 21.87 -5.94
N GLY A 303 -27.02 23.02 -5.65
CA GLY A 303 -27.24 24.08 -6.64
C GLY A 303 -28.12 23.67 -7.83
N GLY A 304 -29.06 22.74 -7.63
CA GLY A 304 -29.90 22.17 -8.71
C GLY A 304 -29.22 21.11 -9.57
N ASN A 305 -27.92 20.86 -9.36
CA ASN A 305 -27.17 19.83 -10.06
C ASN A 305 -27.14 18.54 -9.25
N LYS A 306 -27.43 17.42 -9.92
CA LYS A 306 -27.39 16.07 -9.36
C LYS A 306 -26.15 15.32 -9.83
N PHE A 307 -25.40 14.73 -8.91
CA PHE A 307 -24.16 14.00 -9.22
C PHE A 307 -23.84 12.94 -8.16
N LEU A 308 -23.02 11.94 -8.47
CA LEU A 308 -22.49 11.01 -7.47
C LEU A 308 -21.34 11.65 -6.69
N ALA A 309 -21.35 11.49 -5.37
CA ALA A 309 -20.25 11.92 -4.52
C ALA A 309 -20.21 11.16 -3.19
N TYR A 310 -19.01 11.07 -2.61
CA TYR A 310 -18.85 10.73 -1.20
C TYR A 310 -18.85 11.98 -0.32
N VAL A 311 -18.91 11.79 1.00
CA VAL A 311 -18.94 12.85 2.00
C VAL A 311 -17.65 12.78 2.84
N PRO A 312 -16.90 13.87 3.06
CA PRO A 312 -15.60 13.84 3.75
C PRO A 312 -15.64 13.16 5.14
N GLU A 313 -16.73 13.34 5.88
CA GLU A 313 -16.98 12.77 7.20
C GLU A 313 -17.01 11.23 7.17
N ASN A 314 -17.29 10.63 6.00
CA ASN A 314 -17.27 9.20 5.81
C ASN A 314 -15.87 8.65 5.49
N ILE A 315 -14.90 9.50 5.12
CA ILE A 315 -13.55 9.04 4.77
C ILE A 315 -12.97 8.30 5.96
N LYS A 316 -12.58 7.05 5.77
CA LYS A 316 -11.89 6.17 6.72
C LYS A 316 -10.51 5.84 6.23
N GLN A 317 -9.64 5.54 7.18
CA GLN A 317 -8.44 4.83 6.82
C GLN A 317 -8.70 3.35 6.83
N MET A 318 -8.00 2.69 5.92
CA MET A 318 -8.03 1.26 5.80
C MET A 318 -7.01 0.66 6.78
N GLU A 319 -7.51 -0.11 7.73
CA GLU A 319 -6.73 -0.79 8.75
C GLU A 319 -6.61 -2.28 8.40
N ALA A 320 -5.38 -2.75 8.23
CA ALA A 320 -5.08 -4.15 8.00
C ALA A 320 -4.75 -4.84 9.32
N LYS A 321 -5.11 -6.12 9.45
CA LYS A 321 -4.99 -6.86 10.71
C LYS A 321 -4.05 -8.05 10.59
N VAL A 322 -2.95 -8.00 11.34
CA VAL A 322 -2.11 -9.17 11.63
C VAL A 322 -2.80 -9.99 12.70
N LYS A 323 -2.77 -11.33 12.58
CA LYS A 323 -3.47 -12.22 13.50
C LYS A 323 -2.49 -13.13 14.21
N LEU A 324 -2.59 -13.18 15.55
CA LEU A 324 -1.95 -14.17 16.40
C LEU A 324 -3.04 -15.16 16.82
N PHE A 325 -2.85 -16.43 16.48
CA PHE A 325 -3.86 -17.44 16.75
C PHE A 325 -3.25 -18.78 17.08
N HIS A 326 -3.93 -19.51 17.95
CA HIS A 326 -3.66 -20.92 18.22
C HIS A 326 -4.22 -21.77 17.08
N GLU A 327 -3.62 -22.92 16.76
CA GLU A 327 -4.06 -23.80 15.66
C GLU A 327 -5.57 -24.18 15.72
N SER A 328 -6.17 -24.21 16.91
CA SER A 328 -7.61 -24.46 17.10
C SER A 328 -8.53 -23.34 16.58
N ALA A 329 -7.98 -22.19 16.19
CA ALA A 329 -8.71 -21.11 15.56
C ALA A 329 -8.98 -21.36 14.07
N VAL A 330 -8.40 -22.39 13.47
CA VAL A 330 -8.59 -22.71 12.07
C VAL A 330 -9.88 -23.49 11.89
N GLU A 331 -10.78 -22.98 11.05
CA GLU A 331 -12.01 -23.67 10.68
C GLU A 331 -12.31 -23.42 9.20
N ASN A 332 -12.59 -24.48 8.44
CA ASN A 332 -12.90 -24.41 6.99
C ASN A 332 -11.84 -23.64 6.16
N GLY A 333 -10.56 -23.74 6.54
CA GLY A 333 -9.43 -23.12 5.85
C GLY A 333 -9.27 -21.61 6.09
N THR A 334 -9.99 -21.03 7.05
CA THR A 334 -9.80 -19.63 7.50
C THR A 334 -9.90 -19.56 9.03
N TRP A 335 -9.84 -18.37 9.60
CA TRP A 335 -9.93 -18.18 11.04
C TRP A 335 -11.38 -18.16 11.54
N LYS A 336 -11.60 -18.71 12.73
CA LYS A 336 -12.82 -18.56 13.51
C LYS A 336 -12.51 -18.29 14.96
N LYS A 337 -12.76 -17.04 15.36
CA LYS A 337 -12.60 -16.60 16.75
C LYS A 337 -13.60 -17.33 17.66
N LYS A 338 -13.10 -17.84 18.78
CA LYS A 338 -13.87 -18.44 19.88
C LYS A 338 -13.34 -17.87 21.18
N ASP A 339 -14.25 -17.52 22.08
CA ASP A 339 -13.95 -17.09 23.44
C ASP A 339 -14.48 -18.15 24.42
N GLY A 340 -13.73 -18.43 25.47
CA GLY A 340 -14.12 -19.44 26.46
C GLY A 340 -12.94 -19.94 27.29
N THR A 341 -13.24 -20.54 28.44
CA THR A 341 -12.22 -20.99 29.43
C THR A 341 -11.21 -21.99 28.86
N ASN A 342 -11.62 -22.77 27.85
CA ASN A 342 -10.79 -23.77 27.17
C ASN A 342 -9.80 -23.16 26.16
N GLU A 343 -9.99 -21.90 25.78
CA GLU A 343 -9.15 -21.24 24.79
C GLU A 343 -7.78 -20.84 25.35
N LYS A 344 -6.86 -20.52 24.45
CA LYS A 344 -5.41 -20.68 24.67
C LYS A 344 -4.62 -19.36 24.75
N ILE A 345 -5.29 -18.24 24.50
CA ILE A 345 -4.70 -16.90 24.50
C ILE A 345 -5.51 -16.05 25.48
N SER A 346 -4.84 -15.35 26.38
CA SER A 346 -5.40 -14.19 27.08
C SER A 346 -4.39 -13.05 27.03
N VAL A 347 -4.78 -11.88 27.52
CA VAL A 347 -3.90 -10.73 27.61
C VAL A 347 -3.87 -10.27 29.05
N VAL A 348 -2.67 -10.21 29.63
CA VAL A 348 -2.46 -9.84 31.03
C VAL A 348 -1.48 -8.68 31.12
N GLN A 349 -1.53 -7.95 32.24
CA GLN A 349 -0.46 -7.04 32.62
C GLN A 349 0.41 -7.71 33.69
N ASN A 350 1.72 -7.67 33.49
CA ASN A 350 2.68 -8.19 34.43
C ASN A 350 3.97 -7.38 34.35
N ASP A 351 4.53 -7.00 35.50
CA ASP A 351 5.69 -6.12 35.61
C ASP A 351 5.49 -4.79 34.86
N GLY A 352 4.30 -4.22 34.97
CA GLY A 352 3.93 -2.97 34.31
C GLY A 352 3.79 -3.04 32.78
N LYS A 353 4.00 -4.21 32.16
CA LYS A 353 3.89 -4.42 30.70
C LYS A 353 2.70 -5.30 30.34
N VAL A 354 2.15 -5.11 29.14
CA VAL A 354 1.05 -5.93 28.60
C VAL A 354 1.65 -7.07 27.78
N TRP A 355 1.17 -8.29 28.02
CA TRP A 355 1.66 -9.52 27.40
C TRP A 355 0.51 -10.36 26.87
N ASN A 356 0.72 -11.03 25.73
CA ASN A 356 -0.10 -12.21 25.43
C ASN A 356 0.32 -13.34 26.39
N ALA A 357 -0.65 -13.83 27.16
CA ALA A 357 -0.51 -14.97 28.04
C ALA A 357 -1.01 -16.22 27.30
N LEU A 358 -0.07 -17.08 26.95
CA LEU A 358 -0.28 -18.22 26.05
C LEU A 358 -0.19 -19.53 26.83
N LYS A 359 -1.21 -20.38 26.76
CA LYS A 359 -1.14 -21.74 27.31
C LYS A 359 -0.20 -22.62 26.46
N SER A 360 0.02 -23.86 26.88
CA SER A 360 0.72 -24.84 26.02
C SER A 360 -0.04 -25.07 24.71
N GLY A 361 0.67 -25.04 23.57
CA GLY A 361 0.08 -25.18 22.24
C GLY A 361 0.93 -24.60 21.10
N ILE A 362 0.41 -24.71 19.86
CA ILE A 362 1.06 -24.23 18.63
C ILE A 362 0.48 -22.88 18.18
N TYR A 363 1.41 -21.93 18.10
CA TYR A 363 1.41 -20.52 17.75
C TYR A 363 1.53 -20.20 16.25
N TYR A 364 0.68 -19.34 15.68
CA TYR A 364 0.93 -18.68 14.40
C TYR A 364 0.72 -17.17 14.50
N VAL A 365 1.59 -16.39 13.84
CA VAL A 365 1.35 -14.97 13.52
C VAL A 365 1.37 -14.81 12.01
N GLU A 366 0.23 -14.42 11.43
CA GLU A 366 0.02 -14.38 9.98
C GLU A 366 -0.27 -12.96 9.49
N GLY A 367 0.32 -12.61 8.35
CA GLY A 367 0.11 -11.33 7.69
C GLY A 367 -1.31 -11.18 7.12
N PRO A 368 -1.74 -9.96 6.79
CA PRO A 368 -3.06 -9.74 6.19
C PRO A 368 -3.04 -9.94 4.66
N THR A 369 -4.12 -10.51 4.14
CA THR A 369 -4.44 -10.65 2.71
C THR A 369 -5.51 -9.65 2.23
N LYS A 370 -6.18 -8.99 3.18
CA LYS A 370 -7.31 -8.11 2.90
C LYS A 370 -7.57 -7.11 4.03
N VAL A 371 -8.24 -6.02 3.68
CA VAL A 371 -8.89 -5.08 4.60
C VAL A 371 -10.40 -5.23 4.46
N GLU A 372 -11.11 -5.24 5.59
CA GLU A 372 -12.57 -5.27 5.64
C GLU A 372 -13.11 -3.90 6.06
N ASN A 373 -13.76 -3.21 5.11
CA ASN A 373 -14.44 -1.94 5.36
C ASN A 373 -15.90 -2.20 5.70
N ASN A 374 -16.29 -1.81 6.93
CA ASN A 374 -17.65 -1.97 7.43
C ASN A 374 -18.39 -0.63 7.39
N TYR A 375 -19.60 -0.65 6.83
CA TYR A 375 -20.45 0.52 6.61
C TYR A 375 -21.68 0.51 7.54
N LYS A 376 -22.34 1.66 7.65
CA LYS A 376 -23.44 1.88 8.62
C LYS A 376 -24.69 1.06 8.28
N ASP A 377 -24.86 0.73 7.01
CA ASP A 377 -25.95 -0.10 6.48
C ASP A 377 -25.72 -1.60 6.70
N GLY A 378 -24.61 -2.00 7.31
CA GLY A 378 -24.23 -3.39 7.53
C GLY A 378 -23.48 -4.02 6.36
N THR A 379 -23.24 -3.27 5.28
CA THR A 379 -22.41 -3.73 4.16
C THR A 379 -20.96 -3.86 4.61
N THR A 380 -20.30 -4.94 4.20
CA THR A 380 -18.85 -5.13 4.32
C THR A 380 -18.25 -5.23 2.92
N LYS A 381 -17.24 -4.40 2.63
CA LYS A 381 -16.46 -4.49 1.39
C LYS A 381 -15.02 -4.89 1.71
N VAL A 382 -14.47 -5.71 0.83
CA VAL A 382 -13.11 -6.25 0.98
C VAL A 382 -12.20 -5.55 0.00
N VAL A 383 -11.05 -5.09 0.49
CA VAL A 383 -9.98 -4.53 -0.34
C VAL A 383 -8.77 -5.46 -0.23
N PRO A 384 -8.30 -6.07 -1.33
CA PRO A 384 -7.15 -6.95 -1.29
C PRO A 384 -5.87 -6.16 -0.95
N ILE A 385 -5.01 -6.77 -0.14
CA ILE A 385 -3.66 -6.30 0.17
C ILE A 385 -2.72 -7.50 0.22
N GLY A 386 -1.46 -7.30 -0.13
CA GLY A 386 -0.46 -8.36 -0.11
C GLY A 386 0.75 -7.94 0.71
N TYR A 387 1.06 -8.70 1.75
CA TYR A 387 2.28 -8.55 2.54
C TYR A 387 2.94 -9.91 2.76
N ARG A 388 4.26 -9.90 2.81
CA ARG A 388 5.08 -11.02 3.29
C ARG A 388 5.73 -10.65 4.63
N ILE A 389 5.97 -11.65 5.46
CA ILE A 389 6.80 -11.53 6.65
C ILE A 389 8.26 -11.79 6.25
N THR A 390 9.12 -10.83 6.53
CA THR A 390 10.57 -10.87 6.24
C THR A 390 11.42 -11.17 7.48
N GLY A 391 10.82 -11.05 8.67
CA GLY A 391 11.44 -11.43 9.94
C GLY A 391 10.46 -11.30 11.10
N ALA A 392 10.84 -11.82 12.26
CA ALA A 392 10.07 -11.68 13.49
C ALA A 392 10.96 -11.68 14.73
N THR A 393 10.53 -10.96 15.77
CA THR A 393 11.13 -10.96 17.10
C THR A 393 10.12 -11.44 18.13
N PHE A 394 10.43 -12.54 18.80
CA PHE A 394 9.63 -13.13 19.88
C PHE A 394 10.20 -12.66 21.21
N ASN A 395 9.57 -11.68 21.82
CA ASN A 395 9.90 -11.19 23.16
C ASN A 395 9.20 -12.08 24.18
N PHE A 396 9.93 -12.55 25.20
CA PHE A 396 9.37 -13.46 26.21
C PHE A 396 9.77 -13.08 27.63
N SER A 397 8.92 -13.42 28.59
CA SER A 397 9.13 -13.21 30.01
C SER A 397 8.56 -14.35 30.85
N LEU A 398 9.24 -14.71 31.93
CA LEU A 398 8.71 -15.57 33.00
C LEU A 398 7.60 -14.83 33.77
N GLY A 399 7.73 -13.51 33.84
CA GLY A 399 6.91 -12.61 34.64
C GLY A 399 7.33 -12.53 36.12
N LYS A 400 6.70 -11.61 36.84
CA LYS A 400 6.84 -11.43 38.29
C LYS A 400 5.65 -12.04 39.02
N ASN A 401 5.89 -12.56 40.21
CA ASN A 401 4.81 -12.97 41.08
C ASN A 401 4.07 -11.73 41.58
N GLU A 402 2.90 -11.48 41.02
CA GLU A 402 2.03 -10.37 41.38
C GLU A 402 0.74 -10.97 41.92
N HIS A 403 0.43 -10.70 43.19
CA HIS A 403 -0.76 -11.18 43.88
C HIS A 403 -1.48 -9.99 44.47
N TYR A 404 -2.48 -9.48 43.77
CA TYR A 404 -3.40 -8.54 44.36
C TYR A 404 -4.83 -9.03 44.06
N GLY A 405 -5.69 -9.02 45.07
CA GLY A 405 -6.98 -9.72 45.02
C GLY A 405 -8.04 -9.09 44.12
N THR A 406 -7.67 -8.18 43.20
CA THR A 406 -8.63 -7.34 42.48
C THR A 406 -8.33 -7.31 40.98
N LYS A 407 -9.28 -7.81 40.19
CA LYS A 407 -9.28 -7.71 38.71
C LYS A 407 -9.28 -6.24 38.26
N GLY A 408 -8.46 -5.89 37.27
CA GLY A 408 -8.44 -4.55 36.66
C GLY A 408 -7.07 -3.87 36.66
N PHE A 409 -7.07 -2.55 36.53
CA PHE A 409 -5.89 -1.68 36.50
C PHE A 409 -6.15 -0.36 37.23
N LYS A 410 -5.08 0.29 37.68
CA LYS A 410 -5.09 1.68 38.16
C LYS A 410 -4.64 2.59 37.03
N ILE A 411 -5.07 3.84 37.05
CA ILE A 411 -4.60 4.87 36.12
C ILE A 411 -3.71 5.83 36.92
N LYS A 412 -2.40 5.64 36.83
CA LYS A 412 -1.37 6.40 37.55
C LYS A 412 -1.05 7.72 36.88
N GLY A 413 -1.06 8.79 37.66
CA GLY A 413 -0.56 10.10 37.29
C GLY A 413 0.81 10.40 37.92
N ASN A 414 1.21 11.67 37.95
CA ASN A 414 2.46 12.07 38.59
C ASN A 414 2.35 12.11 40.14
N ASN A 415 3.49 12.11 40.84
CA ASN A 415 3.58 12.23 42.30
C ASN A 415 2.74 11.20 43.07
N ASN A 416 2.71 9.95 42.59
CA ASN A 416 1.93 8.85 43.18
C ASN A 416 0.42 9.14 43.29
N LYS A 417 -0.11 9.99 42.41
CA LYS A 417 -1.55 10.18 42.25
C LYS A 417 -2.13 9.20 41.24
N TYR A 418 -3.43 8.96 41.32
CA TYR A 418 -4.21 8.09 40.45
C TYR A 418 -5.48 8.79 40.02
N LEU A 419 -6.04 8.39 38.89
CA LEU A 419 -7.40 8.80 38.51
C LEU A 419 -8.37 8.08 39.44
N THR A 420 -8.98 8.86 40.31
CA THR A 420 -9.85 8.37 41.37
C THR A 420 -11.28 8.74 41.03
N PHE A 421 -12.14 7.73 41.00
CA PHE A 421 -13.58 7.90 40.97
C PHE A 421 -14.02 8.73 42.18
N SER A 422 -14.90 9.69 41.94
CA SER A 422 -15.53 10.48 43.00
C SER A 422 -17.04 10.23 42.97
N SER A 423 -17.75 10.58 44.03
CA SER A 423 -19.23 10.55 44.05
C SER A 423 -19.85 11.59 43.10
N THR A 424 -19.04 12.45 42.47
CA THR A 424 -19.46 13.36 41.42
C THR A 424 -19.11 12.80 40.05
N GLN A 425 -19.70 13.31 38.98
CA GLN A 425 -19.40 12.85 37.63
C GLN A 425 -17.94 13.08 37.19
N TYR A 426 -17.12 13.81 37.94
CA TYR A 426 -15.74 14.16 37.60
C TYR A 426 -14.73 13.35 38.43
N PRO A 427 -14.00 12.41 37.83
CA PRO A 427 -12.82 11.81 38.45
C PRO A 427 -11.73 12.85 38.70
N THR A 428 -10.95 12.65 39.75
CA THR A 428 -9.87 13.56 40.16
C THR A 428 -8.55 12.83 40.36
N TRP A 429 -7.43 13.55 40.27
CA TRP A 429 -6.11 13.02 40.56
C TRP A 429 -5.84 13.05 42.08
N SER A 430 -5.95 11.89 42.74
CA SER A 430 -5.76 11.74 44.20
C SER A 430 -4.76 10.65 44.55
N THR A 431 -4.24 10.63 45.77
CA THR A 431 -3.37 9.55 46.26
C THR A 431 -4.11 8.24 46.49
N GLN A 432 -5.45 8.27 46.54
CA GLN A 432 -6.29 7.07 46.57
C GLN A 432 -6.47 6.51 45.16
N ALA A 433 -6.20 5.22 44.96
CA ALA A 433 -6.36 4.58 43.66
C ALA A 433 -7.75 3.98 43.48
N THR A 434 -8.40 4.26 42.35
CA THR A 434 -9.56 3.49 41.88
C THR A 434 -9.09 2.34 41.01
N THR A 435 -9.69 1.16 41.20
CA THR A 435 -9.50 0.02 40.31
C THR A 435 -10.50 0.15 39.16
N TRP A 436 -9.97 0.30 37.96
CA TRP A 436 -10.72 0.36 36.71
C TRP A 436 -10.65 -0.99 36.00
N GLU A 437 -11.72 -1.36 35.32
CA GLU A 437 -11.76 -2.49 34.41
C GLU A 437 -11.98 -1.99 32.98
N GLN A 438 -11.65 -2.84 32.01
CA GLN A 438 -11.90 -2.60 30.60
C GLN A 438 -12.56 -3.84 29.99
N ASP A 439 -13.64 -3.64 29.24
CA ASP A 439 -14.28 -4.74 28.51
C ASP A 439 -13.71 -4.93 27.09
N SER A 440 -14.13 -6.00 26.43
CA SER A 440 -13.71 -6.35 25.06
C SER A 440 -14.15 -5.33 24.01
N GLU A 441 -15.13 -4.47 24.31
CA GLU A 441 -15.58 -3.37 23.44
C GLU A 441 -14.78 -2.07 23.68
N GLY A 442 -13.83 -2.09 24.63
CA GLY A 442 -12.96 -0.96 24.94
C GLY A 442 -13.64 0.10 25.81
N TYR A 443 -14.69 -0.24 26.56
CA TYR A 443 -15.21 0.63 27.62
C TYR A 443 -14.34 0.51 28.86
N VAL A 444 -13.97 1.64 29.47
CA VAL A 444 -13.30 1.67 30.79
C VAL A 444 -14.31 2.04 31.86
N TYR A 445 -14.37 1.28 32.95
CA TYR A 445 -15.36 1.47 34.01
C TYR A 445 -14.84 1.10 35.40
N THR A 446 -15.53 1.56 36.43
CA THR A 446 -15.37 1.09 37.82
C THR A 446 -16.74 0.77 38.40
N LYS A 447 -16.78 0.17 39.59
CA LYS A 447 -18.00 -0.01 40.39
C LYS A 447 -17.94 0.83 41.66
N ASP A 448 -19.08 1.37 42.07
CA ASP A 448 -19.21 1.95 43.41
C ASP A 448 -19.39 0.86 44.49
N ALA A 449 -19.46 1.27 45.76
CA ALA A 449 -19.61 0.34 46.89
C ALA A 449 -20.91 -0.49 46.83
N SER A 450 -21.92 -0.04 46.08
CA SER A 450 -23.20 -0.73 45.87
C SER A 450 -23.17 -1.61 44.61
N GLY A 451 -22.05 -1.67 43.89
CA GLY A 451 -21.87 -2.48 42.69
C GLY A 451 -22.37 -1.85 41.39
N HIS A 452 -22.81 -0.59 41.38
CA HIS A 452 -23.24 0.07 40.15
C HIS A 452 -22.05 0.45 39.28
N TYR A 453 -22.19 0.25 37.97
CA TYR A 453 -21.16 0.58 36.99
C TYR A 453 -21.08 2.09 36.77
N HIS A 454 -19.85 2.59 36.66
CA HIS A 454 -19.52 3.97 36.29
C HIS A 454 -18.48 3.94 35.17
N TYR A 455 -18.90 4.26 33.96
CA TYR A 455 -18.10 4.20 32.74
C TYR A 455 -17.45 5.54 32.46
N LEU A 456 -16.18 5.55 32.01
CA LEU A 456 -15.52 6.76 31.53
C LEU A 456 -16.21 7.30 30.27
N THR A 457 -16.45 8.60 30.27
CA THR A 457 -17.01 9.38 29.18
C THR A 457 -16.29 10.73 29.12
N MET A 458 -16.73 11.61 28.22
CA MET A 458 -16.17 12.94 28.12
C MET A 458 -17.26 13.99 27.94
N SER A 459 -17.03 15.17 28.51
CA SER A 459 -17.94 16.31 28.42
C SER A 459 -17.19 17.58 28.03
N THR A 460 -17.84 18.41 27.22
CA THR A 460 -17.40 19.79 26.99
C THR A 460 -17.58 20.60 28.26
N GLY A 461 -16.61 21.44 28.60
CA GLY A 461 -16.69 22.33 29.76
C GLY A 461 -16.27 23.75 29.42
N THR A 462 -16.78 24.71 30.18
CA THR A 462 -16.36 26.11 30.08
C THR A 462 -14.93 26.27 30.60
N GLY A 463 -14.08 27.01 29.89
CA GLY A 463 -12.70 27.28 30.29
C GLY A 463 -11.65 26.26 29.83
N LEU A 464 -12.02 25.20 29.09
CA LEU A 464 -11.06 24.29 28.47
C LEU A 464 -10.54 24.81 27.12
N PRO A 465 -9.27 24.57 26.77
CA PRO A 465 -8.76 24.85 25.42
C PRO A 465 -9.48 24.03 24.34
N THR A 466 -9.60 24.58 23.13
CA THR A 466 -10.16 23.89 21.97
C THR A 466 -9.51 22.51 21.78
N GLY A 467 -10.31 21.46 21.57
CA GLY A 467 -9.82 20.08 21.45
C GLY A 467 -9.45 19.42 22.78
N THR A 468 -9.93 19.94 23.91
CA THR A 468 -9.81 19.34 25.24
C THR A 468 -11.20 19.12 25.84
N PHE A 469 -11.40 17.96 26.48
CA PHE A 469 -12.64 17.57 27.12
C PHE A 469 -12.38 17.17 28.57
N TYR A 470 -13.33 17.39 29.48
CA TYR A 470 -13.24 16.79 30.81
C TYR A 470 -13.44 15.29 30.69
N ALA A 471 -12.61 14.51 31.41
CA ALA A 471 -12.91 13.12 31.67
C ALA A 471 -14.00 13.07 32.74
N THR A 472 -15.09 12.36 32.45
CA THR A 472 -16.24 12.21 33.36
C THR A 472 -16.65 10.75 33.45
N THR A 473 -17.61 10.46 34.34
CA THR A 473 -18.21 9.13 34.48
C THR A 473 -19.72 9.17 34.29
N THR A 474 -20.28 8.08 33.75
CA THR A 474 -21.73 7.90 33.60
C THR A 474 -22.13 6.49 33.99
N GLN A 475 -23.33 6.34 34.56
CA GLN A 475 -23.89 5.02 34.88
C GLN A 475 -24.47 4.30 33.65
N TYR A 476 -24.70 5.03 32.56
CA TYR A 476 -25.34 4.50 31.36
C TYR A 476 -24.29 4.13 30.30
N ARG A 477 -24.15 2.84 30.01
CA ARG A 477 -23.23 2.33 28.98
C ARG A 477 -23.45 2.98 27.60
N THR A 478 -24.69 3.31 27.25
CA THR A 478 -25.06 3.98 25.99
C THR A 478 -24.54 5.41 25.87
N SER A 479 -24.26 6.07 26.99
CA SER A 479 -23.74 7.43 27.05
C SER A 479 -22.22 7.47 27.30
N ALA A 480 -21.59 6.29 27.41
CA ALA A 480 -20.17 6.15 27.61
C ALA A 480 -19.41 6.11 26.28
N TYR A 481 -18.14 6.49 26.31
CA TYR A 481 -17.28 6.33 25.15
C TYR A 481 -16.62 4.94 25.19
N ARG A 482 -16.77 4.20 24.09
CA ARG A 482 -15.98 2.99 23.79
C ARG A 482 -14.61 3.38 23.23
N ASN A 483 -13.80 2.41 22.80
CA ASN A 483 -12.51 2.64 22.13
C ASN A 483 -11.48 3.40 23.00
N TRP A 484 -11.45 3.08 24.30
CA TRP A 484 -10.31 3.40 25.14
C TRP A 484 -9.17 2.44 24.86
N TYR A 485 -7.94 2.94 24.87
CA TYR A 485 -6.74 2.18 24.55
C TYR A 485 -5.57 2.68 25.41
N PHE A 486 -4.56 1.83 25.52
CA PHE A 486 -3.25 2.23 26.01
C PHE A 486 -2.25 2.22 24.86
N ASP A 487 -1.39 3.24 24.80
CA ASP A 487 -0.25 3.20 23.89
C ASP A 487 0.88 2.29 24.43
N SER A 488 1.97 2.17 23.68
CA SER A 488 3.13 1.35 24.05
C SER A 488 3.85 1.82 25.32
N GLU A 489 3.66 3.07 25.74
CA GLU A 489 4.18 3.61 27.00
C GLU A 489 3.19 3.45 28.17
N GLY A 490 2.03 2.85 27.90
CA GLY A 490 0.96 2.65 28.85
C GLY A 490 0.09 3.89 29.08
N ASN A 491 0.15 4.93 28.24
CA ASN A 491 -0.69 6.12 28.39
C ASN A 491 -2.12 5.83 27.89
N LEU A 492 -3.12 6.14 28.73
CA LEU A 492 -4.53 5.98 28.39
C LEU A 492 -4.97 7.07 27.42
N TYR A 493 -5.60 6.67 26.33
CA TYR A 493 -6.28 7.58 25.42
C TYR A 493 -7.64 7.03 25.00
N ASN A 494 -8.51 7.92 24.57
CA ASN A 494 -9.71 7.55 23.82
C ASN A 494 -9.55 7.97 22.36
N SER A 495 -9.92 7.10 21.42
CA SER A 495 -9.92 7.42 19.99
C SER A 495 -11.29 7.94 19.58
N VAL A 496 -11.46 9.26 19.57
CA VAL A 496 -12.67 9.95 19.11
C VAL A 496 -12.38 10.65 17.80
N TYR A 497 -13.25 10.50 16.81
CA TYR A 497 -13.04 11.02 15.45
C TYR A 497 -11.68 10.62 14.86
N ARG A 498 -11.12 9.50 15.37
CA ARG A 498 -9.80 8.93 15.06
C ARG A 498 -8.64 9.90 15.32
N THR A 499 -8.83 10.79 16.27
CA THR A 499 -7.75 11.51 16.95
C THR A 499 -7.57 10.87 18.31
N ARG A 500 -6.31 10.67 18.73
CA ARG A 500 -6.01 10.17 20.07
C ARG A 500 -6.07 11.34 21.05
N TYR A 501 -7.04 11.29 21.96
CA TYR A 501 -7.10 12.23 23.08
C TYR A 501 -6.53 11.53 24.30
N TYR A 502 -5.34 11.95 24.74
CA TYR A 502 -4.69 11.36 25.89
C TYR A 502 -5.27 11.92 27.18
N LEU A 503 -5.46 11.04 28.16
CA LEU A 503 -5.87 11.43 29.50
C LEU A 503 -4.70 12.12 30.21
N GLN A 504 -4.94 13.33 30.69
CA GLN A 504 -3.98 14.26 31.29
C GLN A 504 -4.59 14.92 32.53
N ALA A 505 -3.79 15.66 33.29
CA ALA A 505 -4.29 16.49 34.37
C ALA A 505 -4.56 17.94 33.93
N TYR A 506 -5.64 18.51 34.43
CA TYR A 506 -5.93 19.94 34.38
C TYR A 506 -6.38 20.40 35.76
N GLY A 507 -5.47 20.99 36.53
CA GLY A 507 -5.66 21.17 37.97
C GLY A 507 -5.81 19.82 38.69
N SER A 508 -6.88 19.65 39.46
CA SER A 508 -7.22 18.37 40.11
C SER A 508 -8.00 17.39 39.22
N TYR A 509 -8.49 17.83 38.05
CA TYR A 509 -9.36 17.02 37.20
C TYR A 509 -8.60 16.23 36.14
N GLY A 510 -9.19 15.12 35.70
CA GLY A 510 -8.79 14.44 34.47
C GLY A 510 -9.37 15.14 33.24
N VAL A 511 -8.55 15.34 32.20
CA VAL A 511 -8.99 15.84 30.89
C VAL A 511 -8.45 14.96 29.78
N LEU A 512 -9.17 14.89 28.67
CA LEU A 512 -8.76 14.25 27.43
C LEU A 512 -8.37 15.34 26.44
N SER A 513 -7.12 15.36 26.00
CA SER A 513 -6.64 16.36 25.04
C SER A 513 -5.72 15.74 24.01
N TYR A 514 -5.83 16.25 22.78
CA TYR A 514 -4.83 16.03 21.74
C TYR A 514 -3.58 16.92 21.97
N TYR A 515 -3.74 18.04 22.69
CA TYR A 515 -2.65 18.95 23.03
C TYR A 515 -2.03 18.58 24.38
N ASN A 516 -0.78 19.00 24.61
CA ASN A 516 -0.12 18.84 25.90
C ASN A 516 -0.70 19.86 26.90
N GLN A 517 -1.59 19.40 27.77
CA GLN A 517 -2.18 20.16 28.88
C GLN A 517 -1.46 19.90 30.21
N SER A 518 -0.64 18.85 30.27
CA SER A 518 0.10 18.46 31.46
C SER A 518 1.50 17.94 31.11
N THR A 519 2.38 17.87 32.11
CA THR A 519 3.68 17.20 32.00
C THR A 519 3.58 15.69 32.16
N PHE A 520 2.38 15.15 32.46
CA PHE A 520 2.17 13.72 32.58
C PHE A 520 0.85 13.27 31.94
N TYR A 521 0.87 12.00 31.53
CA TYR A 521 -0.29 11.28 31.01
C TYR A 521 -0.75 10.22 32.03
N GLY A 522 -2.04 9.93 32.05
CA GLY A 522 -2.58 8.85 32.86
C GLY A 522 -2.09 7.50 32.37
N LYS A 523 -1.19 6.87 33.12
CA LYS A 523 -0.55 5.60 32.75
C LYS A 523 -1.26 4.41 33.38
N ARG A 524 -1.31 3.29 32.66
CA ARG A 524 -1.75 2.03 33.25
C ARG A 524 -0.76 1.58 34.31
N GLU A 525 -1.27 1.24 35.47
CA GLU A 525 -0.56 0.47 36.49
C GLU A 525 -1.42 -0.74 36.83
N SER A 526 -0.80 -1.90 37.08
CA SER A 526 -1.55 -3.08 37.49
C SER A 526 -2.36 -2.75 38.75
N ALA A 527 -3.68 -3.01 38.75
CA ALA A 527 -4.44 -3.07 40.02
C ALA A 527 -4.03 -4.31 40.81
N GLY A 528 -3.32 -5.21 40.11
CA GLY A 528 -2.55 -6.29 40.62
C GLY A 528 -3.20 -7.64 40.32
N SER A 529 -3.44 -7.93 39.04
CA SER A 529 -3.90 -9.26 38.62
C SER A 529 -3.01 -10.36 39.20
N THR A 530 -3.63 -11.48 39.61
CA THR A 530 -2.86 -12.63 40.11
C THR A 530 -2.14 -13.29 38.93
N TYR A 531 -0.82 -13.13 38.85
CA TYR A 531 0.03 -13.88 37.93
C TYR A 531 1.10 -14.60 38.73
N THR A 532 1.07 -15.93 38.65
CA THR A 532 2.08 -16.79 39.27
C THR A 532 2.99 -17.33 38.17
N PRO A 533 4.26 -16.89 38.11
CA PRO A 533 5.22 -17.33 37.12
C PRO A 533 5.38 -18.85 37.13
N GLN A 534 5.36 -19.47 35.94
CA GLN A 534 5.70 -20.88 35.75
C GLN A 534 6.78 -21.00 34.69
N ASN A 535 7.67 -21.98 34.85
CA ASN A 535 8.61 -22.32 33.79
C ASN A 535 7.85 -22.74 32.53
N TYR A 536 8.41 -22.42 31.38
CA TYR A 536 7.93 -22.89 30.08
C TYR A 536 9.08 -22.97 29.09
N THR A 537 8.84 -23.64 27.97
CA THR A 537 9.76 -23.70 26.84
C THR A 537 9.12 -22.98 25.66
N LEU A 538 9.84 -22.05 25.05
CA LEU A 538 9.47 -21.39 23.80
C LEU A 538 10.30 -21.99 22.66
N LYS A 539 9.64 -22.54 21.64
CA LYS A 539 10.27 -22.99 20.39
C LYS A 539 9.82 -22.12 19.24
N VAL A 540 10.76 -21.53 18.52
CA VAL A 540 10.51 -20.77 17.29
C VAL A 540 10.92 -21.64 16.11
N TYR A 541 10.06 -21.76 15.10
CA TYR A 541 10.32 -22.59 13.93
C TYR A 541 10.99 -21.77 12.81
N ASP A 542 11.72 -22.46 11.94
CA ASP A 542 12.37 -21.86 10.77
C ASP A 542 11.35 -21.42 9.70
N LYS A 543 11.86 -20.87 8.58
CA LYS A 543 11.03 -20.44 7.44
C LYS A 543 10.12 -21.53 6.86
N THR A 544 10.40 -22.81 7.08
CA THR A 544 9.57 -23.92 6.60
C THR A 544 8.45 -24.28 7.56
N GLY A 545 8.50 -23.82 8.81
CA GLY A 545 7.56 -24.20 9.87
C GLY A 545 7.72 -25.65 10.36
N LYS A 546 8.76 -26.38 9.90
CA LYS A 546 8.97 -27.80 10.19
C LYS A 546 10.07 -28.03 11.22
N THR A 547 11.17 -27.29 11.13
CA THR A 547 12.32 -27.43 12.03
C THR A 547 12.32 -26.33 13.07
N VAL A 548 12.69 -26.65 14.31
CA VAL A 548 12.92 -25.65 15.35
C VAL A 548 14.17 -24.85 14.99
N TYR A 549 14.02 -23.55 14.77
CA TYR A 549 15.12 -22.62 14.56
C TYR A 549 15.87 -22.34 15.86
N GLN A 550 15.12 -22.07 16.94
CA GLN A 550 15.68 -21.83 18.26
C GLN A 550 14.69 -22.24 19.35
N GLU A 551 15.21 -22.82 20.42
CA GLU A 551 14.47 -23.19 21.62
C GLU A 551 15.08 -22.51 22.85
N VAL A 552 14.23 -22.01 23.75
CA VAL A 552 14.65 -21.43 25.03
C VAL A 552 13.79 -21.99 26.16
N SER A 553 14.43 -22.43 27.24
CA SER A 553 13.78 -22.72 28.52
C SER A 553 13.74 -21.46 29.38
N VAL A 554 12.54 -20.95 29.63
CA VAL A 554 12.31 -19.75 30.44
C VAL A 554 12.10 -20.16 31.90
N THR A 555 13.02 -19.72 32.76
CA THR A 555 13.12 -20.13 34.18
C THR A 555 13.51 -18.93 35.04
N PRO A 556 13.48 -19.01 36.39
CA PRO A 556 13.92 -17.90 37.24
C PRO A 556 15.34 -17.39 36.95
N SER A 557 16.25 -18.28 36.53
CA SER A 557 17.64 -17.92 36.16
C SER A 557 17.78 -17.37 34.73
N ALA A 558 16.78 -17.59 33.87
CA ALA A 558 16.73 -17.14 32.49
C ALA A 558 15.32 -16.58 32.19
N SER A 559 14.98 -15.50 32.89
CA SER A 559 13.59 -15.07 33.06
C SER A 559 13.05 -14.16 31.95
N ASN A 560 13.90 -13.54 31.14
CA ASN A 560 13.47 -12.62 30.08
C ASN A 560 14.43 -12.69 28.90
N GLY A 561 13.94 -12.45 27.70
CA GLY A 561 14.79 -12.37 26.51
C GLY A 561 13.99 -12.19 25.23
N SER A 562 14.68 -12.37 24.11
CA SER A 562 14.06 -12.40 22.79
C SER A 562 14.73 -13.42 21.87
N ILE A 563 13.96 -13.92 20.90
CA ILE A 563 14.46 -14.69 19.75
C ILE A 563 14.14 -13.88 18.50
N THR A 564 15.13 -13.59 17.67
CA THR A 564 14.93 -12.92 16.37
C THR A 564 15.26 -13.87 15.23
N ILE A 565 14.38 -13.90 14.25
CA ILE A 565 14.56 -14.61 12.98
C ILE A 565 14.39 -13.60 11.84
N ASP A 566 15.36 -13.54 10.94
CA ASP A 566 15.38 -12.66 9.77
C ASP A 566 15.49 -13.48 8.48
N GLY A 567 15.39 -12.83 7.32
CA GLY A 567 15.53 -13.49 6.02
C GLY A 567 14.36 -14.43 5.69
N LEU A 568 13.19 -14.15 6.26
CA LEU A 568 11.95 -14.85 5.96
C LEU A 568 11.35 -14.37 4.64
N ASN A 569 10.46 -15.20 4.11
CA ASN A 569 9.62 -14.88 2.98
C ASN A 569 8.35 -15.71 3.10
N ASN A 570 7.60 -15.38 4.14
CA ASN A 570 6.55 -16.21 4.68
C ASN A 570 5.21 -15.49 4.71
N ASP A 571 4.12 -16.25 4.67
CA ASP A 571 2.77 -15.81 5.05
C ASP A 571 2.64 -15.60 6.57
N ALA A 572 3.29 -16.48 7.34
CA ALA A 572 3.21 -16.56 8.79
C ALA A 572 4.54 -16.97 9.44
N VAL A 573 4.65 -16.74 10.74
CA VAL A 573 5.66 -17.35 11.61
C VAL A 573 5.01 -18.32 12.58
N LYS A 574 5.70 -19.42 12.88
CA LYS A 574 5.22 -20.49 13.76
C LYS A 574 6.08 -20.60 15.01
N PHE A 575 5.44 -20.80 16.15
CA PHE A 575 6.11 -21.05 17.44
C PHE A 575 5.29 -21.98 18.33
N GLU A 576 5.89 -22.53 19.38
CA GLU A 576 5.24 -23.46 20.30
C GLU A 576 5.57 -23.08 21.74
N ILE A 577 4.56 -23.15 22.60
CA ILE A 577 4.72 -23.08 24.05
C ILE A 577 4.58 -24.50 24.60
N ALA A 578 5.60 -24.96 25.33
CA ALA A 578 5.67 -26.29 25.91
C ALA A 578 6.06 -26.24 27.39
N ASN A 579 5.98 -27.40 28.07
CA ASN A 579 6.47 -27.62 29.44
C ASN A 579 5.87 -26.68 30.50
N THR A 580 4.60 -26.29 30.37
CA THR A 580 3.88 -25.49 31.36
C THR A 580 2.41 -25.90 31.47
N THR A 581 1.85 -25.78 32.68
CA THR A 581 0.41 -25.92 32.93
C THR A 581 -0.31 -24.58 33.05
N GLY A 582 0.46 -23.50 33.19
CA GLY A 582 0.00 -22.12 33.28
C GLY A 582 0.04 -21.43 31.93
N THR A 583 0.46 -20.17 31.94
CA THR A 583 0.62 -19.34 30.74
C THR A 583 2.06 -18.83 30.61
N ALA A 584 2.54 -18.75 29.38
CA ALA A 584 3.78 -18.10 28.99
C ALA A 584 3.49 -16.67 28.53
N LEU A 585 4.34 -15.71 28.91
CA LEU A 585 4.22 -14.32 28.47
C LEU A 585 5.08 -14.11 27.22
N VAL A 586 4.43 -13.94 26.06
CA VAL A 586 5.13 -13.78 24.77
C VAL A 586 4.45 -12.71 23.92
N ASN A 587 5.24 -11.76 23.41
CA ASN A 587 4.81 -10.81 22.38
C ASN A 587 5.65 -10.99 21.13
N VAL A 588 5.03 -10.91 19.97
CA VAL A 588 5.70 -11.13 18.68
C VAL A 588 5.65 -9.86 17.86
N ASP A 589 6.80 -9.38 17.41
CA ASP A 589 6.90 -8.26 16.47
C ASP A 589 7.26 -8.82 15.09
N VAL A 590 6.40 -8.65 14.09
CA VAL A 590 6.66 -9.11 12.72
C VAL A 590 7.15 -7.96 11.85
N LYS A 591 8.20 -8.20 11.08
CA LYS A 591 8.66 -7.31 10.00
C LYS A 591 7.94 -7.72 8.73
N MET A 592 7.31 -6.77 8.07
CA MET A 592 6.54 -6.99 6.85
C MET A 592 6.99 -6.08 5.72
N GLU A 593 6.85 -6.60 4.51
CA GLU A 593 7.11 -5.89 3.25
C GLU A 593 5.95 -6.20 2.28
N PRO A 594 5.52 -5.24 1.43
CA PRO A 594 4.49 -5.51 0.44
C PRO A 594 4.87 -6.62 -0.54
N LEU A 595 3.89 -7.41 -0.95
CA LEU A 595 4.01 -8.21 -2.17
C LEU A 595 3.92 -7.28 -3.38
N ASN A 596 4.73 -7.56 -4.38
CA ASN A 596 4.95 -6.65 -5.49
C ASN A 596 5.03 -7.42 -6.83
N PRO A 597 3.99 -7.37 -7.66
CA PRO A 597 3.96 -8.03 -8.97
C PRO A 597 4.67 -7.25 -10.10
N TYR A 598 5.34 -6.15 -9.81
CA TYR A 598 5.92 -5.27 -10.82
C TYR A 598 7.23 -5.79 -11.40
N ILE A 599 7.34 -5.67 -12.72
CA ILE A 599 8.45 -6.19 -13.51
C ILE A 599 9.29 -5.08 -14.13
N SER A 600 10.53 -5.40 -14.45
CA SER A 600 11.50 -4.47 -15.02
C SER A 600 11.90 -4.82 -16.44
N THR A 601 12.08 -6.11 -16.72
CA THR A 601 12.46 -6.60 -18.06
C THR A 601 11.71 -7.87 -18.42
N ALA A 602 11.48 -8.06 -19.70
CA ALA A 602 11.03 -9.32 -20.29
C ALA A 602 11.44 -9.35 -21.76
N ASP A 603 11.70 -10.54 -22.28
CA ASP A 603 11.94 -10.75 -23.70
C ASP A 603 10.63 -10.99 -24.43
N ILE A 604 10.45 -10.31 -25.56
CA ILE A 604 9.38 -10.59 -26.51
C ILE A 604 9.97 -11.37 -27.68
N VAL A 605 9.52 -12.60 -27.82
CA VAL A 605 9.97 -13.54 -28.86
C VAL A 605 8.87 -13.69 -29.89
N CYS A 606 9.15 -13.30 -31.13
CA CYS A 606 8.30 -13.55 -32.28
C CYS A 606 8.79 -14.83 -32.98
N THR A 607 7.92 -15.82 -33.11
CA THR A 607 8.22 -17.08 -33.78
C THR A 607 7.53 -17.14 -35.15
N GLY A 608 8.33 -17.46 -36.16
CA GLY A 608 7.92 -17.68 -37.55
C GLY A 608 7.36 -19.08 -37.80
N ALA A 609 6.97 -19.37 -39.04
CA ALA A 609 6.29 -20.63 -39.38
C ALA A 609 7.20 -21.86 -39.31
N GLN A 610 8.52 -21.70 -39.48
CA GLN A 610 9.47 -22.80 -39.41
C GLN A 610 10.18 -22.87 -38.05
N GLY A 611 9.69 -22.12 -37.05
CA GLY A 611 10.28 -22.04 -35.72
C GLY A 611 11.42 -21.04 -35.63
N GLU A 612 11.62 -20.16 -36.63
CA GLU A 612 12.58 -19.08 -36.53
C GLU A 612 12.17 -18.11 -35.41
N GLU A 613 13.11 -17.72 -34.55
CA GLU A 613 12.83 -16.81 -33.45
C GLU A 613 13.55 -15.48 -33.65
N MET A 614 12.79 -14.40 -33.53
CA MET A 614 13.31 -13.06 -33.33
C MET A 614 13.03 -12.67 -31.89
N THR A 615 14.05 -12.19 -31.17
CA THR A 615 13.92 -11.79 -29.76
C THR A 615 14.26 -10.32 -29.60
N ARG A 616 13.46 -9.62 -28.80
CA ARG A 616 13.77 -8.26 -28.35
C ARG A 616 13.54 -8.16 -26.85
N THR A 617 14.55 -7.68 -26.12
CA THR A 617 14.46 -7.43 -24.68
C THR A 617 13.85 -6.07 -24.42
N PHE A 618 12.86 -6.03 -23.54
CA PHE A 618 12.30 -4.78 -23.02
C PHE A 618 12.89 -4.49 -21.66
N THR A 619 13.13 -3.20 -21.43
CA THR A 619 13.62 -2.69 -20.14
C THR A 619 12.80 -1.47 -19.75
N ASN A 620 12.59 -1.27 -18.45
CA ASN A 620 11.99 -0.06 -17.87
C ASN A 620 10.54 0.21 -18.31
N ALA A 621 9.63 -0.72 -18.00
CA ALA A 621 8.21 -0.50 -18.23
C ALA A 621 7.72 0.79 -17.54
N THR A 622 6.92 1.58 -18.25
CA THR A 622 6.30 2.82 -17.77
C THR A 622 4.80 2.72 -18.01
N ASP A 623 3.97 3.13 -17.05
CA ASP A 623 2.51 3.03 -17.12
C ASP A 623 2.02 1.60 -17.44
N PHE A 624 2.76 0.59 -16.96
CA PHE A 624 2.49 -0.81 -17.24
C PHE A 624 2.48 -1.14 -18.74
N LYS A 625 3.26 -0.42 -19.54
CA LYS A 625 3.47 -0.69 -20.96
C LYS A 625 4.88 -1.19 -21.19
N MET A 626 5.01 -2.34 -21.85
CA MET A 626 6.27 -2.87 -22.36
C MET A 626 6.45 -2.35 -23.79
N GLY A 627 7.46 -1.49 -23.99
CA GLY A 627 7.77 -0.92 -25.31
C GLY A 627 7.08 0.39 -25.65
N GLY A 628 6.42 1.04 -24.67
CA GLY A 628 5.71 2.29 -24.88
C GLY A 628 4.32 2.10 -25.51
N ASP A 629 3.81 3.14 -26.17
CA ASP A 629 2.44 3.14 -26.72
C ASP A 629 2.29 2.28 -27.97
N LEU A 630 3.33 2.19 -28.80
CA LEU A 630 3.37 1.39 -30.02
C LEU A 630 4.80 0.93 -30.29
N PHE A 631 4.95 -0.36 -30.55
CA PHE A 631 6.22 -0.98 -30.90
C PHE A 631 6.19 -1.59 -32.29
N GLU A 632 6.98 -1.06 -33.22
CA GLU A 632 7.14 -1.66 -34.54
C GLU A 632 8.15 -2.82 -34.47
N TYR A 633 7.63 -4.04 -34.63
CA TYR A 633 8.37 -5.29 -34.59
C TYR A 633 8.65 -5.74 -36.02
N LYS A 634 9.89 -5.51 -36.47
CA LYS A 634 10.33 -5.91 -37.81
C LYS A 634 10.77 -7.36 -37.80
N VAL A 635 10.36 -8.12 -38.81
CA VAL A 635 10.82 -9.49 -39.10
C VAL A 635 11.27 -9.59 -40.57
N PRO A 636 12.16 -10.52 -40.94
CA PRO A 636 12.57 -10.72 -42.33
C PRO A 636 11.40 -10.95 -43.29
N ALA A 637 11.56 -10.59 -44.56
CA ALA A 637 10.62 -10.99 -45.60
C ALA A 637 10.56 -12.54 -45.67
N GLY A 638 9.35 -13.10 -45.74
CA GLY A 638 9.14 -14.55 -45.76
C GLY A 638 9.26 -15.25 -44.40
N PHE A 639 9.38 -14.51 -43.29
CA PHE A 639 9.52 -15.05 -41.93
C PHE A 639 8.42 -16.03 -41.49
N SER A 640 7.23 -15.97 -42.10
CA SER A 640 6.13 -16.89 -41.75
C SER A 640 5.12 -17.05 -42.88
N THR A 641 4.57 -18.25 -43.03
CA THR A 641 3.43 -18.56 -43.90
C THR A 641 2.39 -19.35 -43.07
N PRO A 642 1.16 -18.83 -42.83
CA PRO A 642 0.63 -17.55 -43.29
C PRO A 642 1.39 -16.35 -42.72
N ALA A 643 1.27 -15.17 -43.35
CA ALA A 643 2.00 -13.96 -42.98
C ALA A 643 1.56 -13.42 -41.60
N GLN A 644 2.09 -14.02 -40.53
CA GLN A 644 1.79 -13.69 -39.13
C GLN A 644 2.95 -14.11 -38.23
N GLY A 645 3.07 -13.48 -37.06
CA GLY A 645 4.01 -13.87 -36.00
C GLY A 645 3.27 -14.38 -34.78
N THR A 646 3.83 -15.41 -34.13
CA THR A 646 3.35 -15.86 -32.81
C THR A 646 4.26 -15.30 -31.73
N PHE A 647 3.69 -14.58 -30.77
CA PHE A 647 4.45 -13.92 -29.71
C PHE A 647 4.47 -14.74 -28.42
N THR A 648 5.66 -14.95 -27.88
CA THR A 648 5.87 -15.52 -26.54
C THR A 648 6.73 -14.57 -25.72
N PHE A 649 6.70 -14.74 -24.40
CA PHE A 649 7.38 -13.87 -23.47
C PHE A 649 8.23 -14.71 -22.54
N ARG A 650 9.50 -14.32 -22.39
CA ARG A 650 10.50 -15.10 -21.65
C ARG A 650 11.33 -14.20 -20.76
N ASN A 651 12.11 -14.80 -19.87
CA ASN A 651 13.08 -14.06 -19.06
C ASN A 651 12.44 -12.87 -18.33
N LEU A 652 11.25 -13.09 -17.75
CA LEU A 652 10.67 -12.15 -16.81
C LEU A 652 11.73 -11.77 -15.78
N LYS A 653 11.84 -10.48 -15.44
CA LYS A 653 12.65 -9.99 -14.31
C LYS A 653 11.90 -8.91 -13.53
N SER A 654 12.17 -8.86 -12.23
CA SER A 654 11.76 -7.77 -11.34
C SER A 654 12.98 -7.15 -10.66
N LEU A 655 12.96 -5.82 -10.45
CA LEU A 655 13.96 -5.11 -9.63
C LEU A 655 13.81 -5.39 -8.12
N PHE A 656 12.70 -6.04 -7.75
CA PHE A 656 12.31 -6.37 -6.38
C PHE A 656 12.36 -7.87 -6.10
N ALA A 657 12.92 -8.62 -7.05
CA ALA A 657 13.23 -10.01 -6.85
C ALA A 657 14.24 -10.19 -5.72
N ASP A 658 14.07 -11.25 -4.93
CA ASP A 658 15.01 -11.59 -3.88
C ASP A 658 16.29 -12.20 -4.47
N ASP A 659 17.35 -12.32 -3.66
CA ASP A 659 18.65 -12.81 -4.13
C ASP A 659 18.63 -14.27 -4.60
N THR A 660 17.52 -15.00 -4.41
CA THR A 660 17.37 -16.34 -4.97
C THR A 660 16.96 -16.33 -6.43
N TYR A 661 16.55 -15.16 -6.93
CA TYR A 661 16.31 -14.87 -8.32
C TYR A 661 17.60 -14.47 -9.01
N LEU A 662 18.33 -15.45 -9.53
CA LEU A 662 19.65 -15.29 -10.16
C LEU A 662 19.64 -14.51 -11.50
N ASN A 663 18.72 -13.56 -11.70
CA ASN A 663 18.68 -12.65 -12.85
C ASN A 663 18.70 -13.34 -14.24
N CYS A 664 18.15 -14.55 -14.33
CA CYS A 664 18.20 -15.43 -15.50
C CYS A 664 19.61 -16.00 -15.83
N ASP A 665 20.46 -16.20 -14.82
CA ASP A 665 21.62 -17.09 -14.96
C ASP A 665 21.16 -18.56 -14.99
N SER A 666 21.78 -19.35 -15.85
CA SER A 666 21.47 -20.75 -16.21
C SER A 666 21.55 -21.79 -15.06
N HIS A 667 21.60 -21.34 -13.81
CA HIS A 667 21.70 -22.18 -12.60
C HIS A 667 20.44 -22.07 -11.74
N ASP A 668 20.19 -23.07 -10.88
CA ASP A 668 19.06 -23.38 -9.98
C ASP A 668 18.38 -22.21 -9.19
N GLY A 669 17.97 -21.15 -9.89
CA GLY A 669 17.30 -19.99 -9.32
C GLY A 669 15.91 -20.34 -8.80
N LYS A 670 15.46 -19.61 -7.79
CA LYS A 670 14.08 -19.64 -7.30
C LYS A 670 13.44 -18.28 -7.53
N ALA A 671 12.16 -18.26 -7.88
CA ALA A 671 11.43 -17.01 -8.08
C ALA A 671 10.13 -16.99 -7.28
N ARG A 672 9.85 -15.84 -6.68
CA ARG A 672 8.51 -15.46 -6.20
C ARG A 672 7.62 -14.95 -7.33
N TYR A 673 8.26 -14.52 -8.42
CA TYR A 673 7.65 -13.90 -9.57
C TYR A 673 7.28 -14.95 -10.61
N SER A 674 6.11 -14.81 -11.21
CA SER A 674 5.70 -15.63 -12.34
C SER A 674 4.82 -14.86 -13.31
N PHE A 675 4.80 -15.31 -14.57
CA PHE A 675 3.70 -14.99 -15.48
C PHE A 675 2.48 -15.83 -15.14
N VAL A 676 1.28 -15.23 -15.20
CA VAL A 676 0.04 -15.99 -15.26
C VAL A 676 -0.09 -16.61 -16.66
N GLY A 677 -0.40 -17.91 -16.70
CA GLY A 677 -0.34 -18.74 -17.91
C GLY A 677 0.99 -19.46 -18.12
N SER A 678 1.95 -19.30 -17.20
CA SER A 678 3.18 -20.10 -17.18
C SER A 678 2.90 -21.56 -16.74
N THR A 679 3.90 -22.43 -16.89
CA THR A 679 3.80 -23.83 -16.43
C THR A 679 3.48 -23.91 -14.93
N TYR A 680 4.07 -23.03 -14.14
CA TYR A 680 3.87 -23.00 -12.69
C TYR A 680 2.56 -22.31 -12.28
N THR A 681 2.22 -21.17 -12.89
CA THR A 681 1.01 -20.39 -12.57
C THR A 681 0.02 -20.49 -13.72
N PRO A 682 -0.83 -21.54 -13.78
CA PRO A 682 -1.86 -21.63 -14.80
C PRO A 682 -2.91 -20.52 -14.61
N VAL A 683 -3.69 -20.26 -15.66
CA VAL A 683 -4.70 -19.18 -15.69
C VAL A 683 -5.74 -19.28 -14.57
N ASN A 684 -6.11 -20.50 -14.19
CA ASN A 684 -7.05 -20.75 -13.10
C ASN A 684 -6.43 -20.57 -11.69
N GLY A 685 -5.17 -20.14 -11.61
CA GLY A 685 -4.43 -19.97 -10.38
C GLY A 685 -3.66 -21.23 -9.95
N LYS A 686 -2.68 -21.04 -9.07
CA LYS A 686 -1.96 -22.10 -8.36
C LYS A 686 -2.35 -22.02 -6.90
N ASP A 687 -2.80 -23.14 -6.32
CA ASP A 687 -3.04 -23.22 -4.89
C ASP A 687 -1.71 -23.27 -4.13
N LEU A 688 -1.45 -22.22 -3.36
CA LEU A 688 -0.22 -22.03 -2.57
C LEU A 688 -0.12 -22.98 -1.36
N TYR A 689 -1.20 -23.63 -0.98
CA TYR A 689 -1.28 -24.54 0.17
C TYR A 689 -1.53 -25.99 -0.21
N ALA A 690 -1.53 -26.29 -1.52
CA ALA A 690 -1.68 -27.66 -2.00
C ALA A 690 -0.50 -28.54 -1.55
N SER A 691 -0.75 -29.83 -1.39
CA SER A 691 0.27 -30.79 -0.94
C SER A 691 1.47 -30.91 -1.89
N ASP A 692 1.28 -30.55 -3.16
CA ASP A 692 2.30 -30.53 -4.22
C ASP A 692 2.99 -29.15 -4.36
N TYR A 693 2.69 -28.19 -3.49
CA TYR A 693 3.34 -26.89 -3.50
C TYR A 693 4.84 -27.04 -3.15
N ASP A 694 5.70 -26.61 -4.08
CA ASP A 694 7.15 -26.59 -3.88
C ASP A 694 7.65 -25.14 -3.71
N PRO A 695 8.05 -24.73 -2.49
CA PRO A 695 8.65 -23.41 -2.25
C PRO A 695 10.02 -23.23 -2.95
N ASN A 696 10.58 -24.31 -3.51
CA ASN A 696 11.82 -24.31 -4.26
C ASN A 696 11.63 -24.61 -5.75
N HIS A 697 10.40 -24.50 -6.26
CA HIS A 697 10.10 -24.73 -7.68
C HIS A 697 11.01 -23.89 -8.57
N SER A 698 11.51 -24.50 -9.65
CA SER A 698 12.44 -23.84 -10.56
C SER A 698 11.82 -22.59 -11.17
N TYR A 699 12.57 -21.49 -11.18
CA TYR A 699 12.07 -20.25 -11.77
C TYR A 699 11.78 -20.37 -13.27
N LEU A 700 12.41 -21.31 -13.99
CA LEU A 700 12.23 -21.49 -15.44
C LEU A 700 10.77 -21.77 -15.83
N ASP A 701 10.03 -22.49 -14.98
CA ASP A 701 8.60 -22.75 -15.18
C ASP A 701 7.70 -21.54 -14.87
N LYS A 702 8.27 -20.50 -14.27
CA LYS A 702 7.57 -19.28 -13.82
C LYS A 702 7.74 -18.11 -14.78
N ILE A 703 8.92 -17.98 -15.39
CA ILE A 703 9.34 -16.75 -16.10
C ILE A 703 9.06 -16.75 -17.61
N ASP A 704 8.42 -17.79 -18.11
CA ASP A 704 8.07 -17.96 -19.53
C ASP A 704 6.56 -18.18 -19.70
N VAL A 705 5.98 -17.53 -20.72
CA VAL A 705 4.57 -17.66 -21.07
C VAL A 705 4.35 -17.60 -22.59
N LYS A 706 3.44 -18.45 -23.07
CA LYS A 706 3.13 -18.59 -24.50
C LYS A 706 1.79 -17.95 -24.90
N VAL A 707 1.00 -17.55 -23.92
CA VAL A 707 -0.37 -17.03 -24.10
C VAL A 707 -0.49 -15.63 -23.53
N ALA A 708 -1.33 -14.81 -24.16
CA ALA A 708 -1.69 -13.49 -23.66
C ALA A 708 -3.20 -13.43 -23.35
N GLY A 709 -3.57 -12.51 -22.46
CA GLY A 709 -4.95 -12.07 -22.33
C GLY A 709 -5.43 -11.33 -23.58
N ASN A 710 -6.75 -11.20 -23.74
CA ASN A 710 -7.37 -10.47 -24.85
C ASN A 710 -7.75 -9.03 -24.50
N GLN A 711 -7.77 -8.66 -23.22
CA GLN A 711 -8.20 -7.33 -22.75
C GLN A 711 -7.59 -6.96 -21.39
N PRO A 712 -7.66 -5.67 -20.98
CA PRO A 712 -7.28 -5.24 -19.63
C PRO A 712 -8.09 -5.95 -18.54
N PHE A 713 -7.51 -6.12 -17.36
CA PHE A 713 -8.26 -6.48 -16.15
C PHE A 713 -8.63 -5.22 -15.36
N ILE A 714 -9.87 -5.18 -14.89
CA ILE A 714 -10.40 -4.06 -14.10
C ILE A 714 -10.20 -4.39 -12.62
N PHE A 715 -9.18 -3.78 -12.00
CA PHE A 715 -8.87 -3.98 -10.57
C PHE A 715 -9.77 -3.20 -9.63
N ASN A 716 -10.37 -2.11 -10.08
CA ASN A 716 -11.24 -1.30 -9.25
C ASN A 716 -12.40 -0.72 -10.06
N ASN A 717 -13.49 -0.40 -9.37
CA ASN A 717 -14.70 0.12 -9.99
C ASN A 717 -14.71 1.64 -10.16
N SER A 718 -13.57 2.35 -10.07
CA SER A 718 -13.56 3.82 -10.04
C SER A 718 -14.22 4.47 -11.27
N ALA A 719 -14.15 3.85 -12.45
CA ALA A 719 -14.86 4.30 -13.65
C ALA A 719 -16.40 4.25 -13.50
N GLN A 720 -16.92 3.35 -12.66
CA GLN A 720 -18.35 3.27 -12.34
C GLN A 720 -18.78 4.32 -11.31
N LEU A 721 -17.83 5.00 -10.68
CA LEU A 721 -18.05 6.06 -9.70
C LEU A 721 -18.02 7.45 -10.34
N ASP A 722 -18.04 7.52 -11.68
CA ASP A 722 -18.17 8.76 -12.42
C ASP A 722 -19.37 9.57 -11.95
N ARG A 723 -19.15 10.86 -11.72
CA ARG A 723 -20.13 11.75 -11.12
C ARG A 723 -21.43 11.87 -11.93
N ASN A 724 -21.36 11.70 -13.25
CA ASN A 724 -22.49 11.86 -14.17
C ASN A 724 -23.33 10.59 -14.29
N ARG A 725 -22.95 9.51 -13.59
CA ARG A 725 -23.72 8.25 -13.59
C ARG A 725 -25.06 8.46 -12.89
N ASN A 726 -26.15 8.25 -13.62
CA ASN A 726 -27.51 8.36 -13.11
C ASN A 726 -27.95 7.05 -12.43
N THR A 727 -27.65 6.90 -11.14
CA THR A 727 -28.10 5.76 -10.31
C THR A 727 -28.66 6.24 -8.98
N GLN A 728 -29.61 5.48 -8.44
CA GLN A 728 -30.14 5.67 -7.08
C GLN A 728 -29.48 4.74 -6.05
N ALA A 729 -28.65 3.79 -6.49
CA ALA A 729 -27.95 2.87 -5.62
C ALA A 729 -26.87 3.60 -4.80
N THR A 730 -26.70 3.20 -3.54
CA THR A 730 -25.48 3.48 -2.77
C THR A 730 -24.36 2.63 -3.35
N LEU A 731 -23.25 3.26 -3.70
CA LEU A 731 -22.05 2.63 -4.23
C LEU A 731 -20.90 2.77 -3.24
N TYR A 732 -19.86 1.98 -3.47
CA TYR A 732 -18.61 2.00 -2.71
C TYR A 732 -17.44 1.93 -3.68
N LEU A 733 -16.28 2.42 -3.25
CA LEU A 733 -15.04 2.08 -3.92
C LEU A 733 -14.72 0.61 -3.64
N GLU A 734 -14.66 -0.18 -4.69
CA GLU A 734 -14.45 -1.61 -4.64
C GLU A 734 -13.25 -2.00 -5.47
N GLU A 735 -12.51 -2.99 -4.98
CA GLU A 735 -11.37 -3.58 -5.66
C GLU A 735 -11.58 -5.08 -5.83
N THR A 736 -11.21 -5.59 -7.00
CA THR A 736 -11.37 -6.99 -7.36
C THR A 736 -9.98 -7.62 -7.48
N PRO A 737 -9.62 -8.60 -6.64
CA PRO A 737 -8.38 -9.34 -6.83
C PRO A 737 -8.44 -10.12 -8.15
N PHE A 738 -7.30 -10.25 -8.82
CA PHE A 738 -7.22 -11.04 -10.04
C PHE A 738 -7.48 -12.52 -9.73
N SER A 739 -8.28 -13.16 -10.57
CA SER A 739 -8.37 -14.61 -10.71
C SER A 739 -8.83 -14.94 -12.13
N GLY A 740 -8.56 -16.16 -12.61
CA GLY A 740 -9.05 -16.59 -13.93
C GLY A 740 -10.58 -16.46 -14.06
N ALA A 741 -11.31 -16.75 -12.99
CA ALA A 741 -12.77 -16.59 -12.94
C ALA A 741 -13.21 -15.12 -12.99
N ALA A 742 -12.56 -14.25 -12.20
CA ALA A 742 -12.86 -12.81 -12.23
C ALA A 742 -12.56 -12.22 -13.60
N TYR A 743 -11.42 -12.57 -14.21
CA TYR A 743 -11.08 -12.10 -15.56
C TYR A 743 -12.09 -12.57 -16.60
N SER A 744 -12.52 -13.84 -16.53
CA SER A 744 -13.55 -14.39 -17.40
C SER A 744 -14.90 -13.67 -17.23
N SER A 745 -15.28 -13.34 -15.99
CA SER A 745 -16.52 -12.59 -15.71
C SER A 745 -16.50 -11.17 -16.29
N GLN A 746 -15.32 -10.60 -16.51
CA GLN A 746 -15.14 -9.31 -17.18
C GLN A 746 -15.10 -9.43 -18.72
N GLY A 747 -15.23 -10.64 -19.28
CA GLY A 747 -15.12 -10.92 -20.73
C GLY A 747 -13.70 -11.32 -21.18
N GLY A 748 -12.78 -11.50 -20.23
CA GLY A 748 -11.38 -11.82 -20.50
C GLY A 748 -11.17 -13.30 -20.78
N ASN A 749 -10.13 -13.63 -21.55
CA ASN A 749 -9.68 -15.00 -21.72
C ASN A 749 -8.19 -15.04 -22.06
N PHE A 750 -7.60 -16.21 -21.83
CA PHE A 750 -6.27 -16.56 -22.32
C PHE A 750 -6.43 -17.59 -23.44
N ASN A 751 -6.02 -17.22 -24.64
CA ASN A 751 -6.08 -18.07 -25.82
C ASN A 751 -4.77 -17.91 -26.60
N PRO A 752 -4.15 -18.99 -27.10
CA PRO A 752 -3.00 -18.90 -28.00
C PRO A 752 -3.19 -17.94 -29.19
N GLN A 753 -4.42 -17.79 -29.69
CA GLN A 753 -4.76 -16.84 -30.76
C GLN A 753 -4.58 -15.37 -30.34
N ASN A 754 -4.64 -15.05 -29.05
CA ASN A 754 -4.37 -13.70 -28.54
C ASN A 754 -2.91 -13.31 -28.81
N SER A 755 -1.99 -14.27 -28.83
CA SER A 755 -0.56 -14.06 -29.09
C SER A 755 -0.18 -13.99 -30.58
N ILE A 756 -1.12 -14.22 -31.50
CA ILE A 756 -0.85 -14.16 -32.95
C ILE A 756 -1.12 -12.74 -33.47
N VAL A 757 -0.14 -12.17 -34.15
CA VAL A 757 -0.25 -10.86 -34.82
C VAL A 757 -0.06 -11.05 -36.32
N PRO A 758 -1.06 -10.75 -37.15
CA PRO A 758 -0.89 -10.76 -38.60
C PRO A 758 0.14 -9.74 -39.07
N MET A 759 0.79 -10.01 -40.21
CA MET A 759 1.67 -9.05 -40.86
C MET A 759 0.91 -7.75 -41.17
N ASP A 760 1.57 -6.62 -40.97
CA ASP A 760 1.04 -5.25 -41.14
C ASP A 760 -0.12 -4.87 -40.21
N ALA A 761 -0.49 -5.75 -39.27
CA ALA A 761 -1.48 -5.47 -38.25
C ALA A 761 -0.84 -4.92 -36.97
N THR A 762 -1.62 -4.12 -36.24
CA THR A 762 -1.32 -3.70 -34.87
C THR A 762 -2.23 -4.46 -33.92
N LYS A 763 -1.65 -5.03 -32.86
CA LYS A 763 -2.39 -5.73 -31.80
C LYS A 763 -1.80 -5.41 -30.43
N THR A 764 -2.66 -5.28 -29.44
CA THR A 764 -2.24 -5.16 -28.04
C THR A 764 -2.33 -6.52 -27.34
N LEU A 765 -1.24 -6.94 -26.73
CA LEU A 765 -1.13 -8.16 -25.94
C LEU A 765 -1.15 -7.79 -24.45
N TYR A 766 -1.85 -8.59 -23.65
CA TYR A 766 -2.01 -8.36 -22.21
C TYR A 766 -1.31 -9.46 -21.43
N LEU A 767 -0.24 -9.11 -20.72
CA LEU A 767 0.52 -10.04 -19.88
C LEU A 767 0.21 -9.81 -18.43
N PHE A 768 0.06 -10.90 -17.69
CA PHE A 768 -0.28 -10.86 -16.27
C PHE A 768 0.89 -11.41 -15.47
N THR A 769 1.25 -10.71 -14.40
CA THR A 769 2.36 -11.04 -13.52
C THR A 769 1.86 -11.22 -12.11
N LYS A 770 2.53 -12.11 -11.38
CA LYS A 770 2.21 -12.48 -10.00
C LYS A 770 3.46 -12.37 -9.14
N ASP A 771 3.30 -11.87 -7.91
CA ASP A 771 4.24 -12.08 -6.80
C ASP A 771 3.52 -12.82 -5.67
N GLU A 772 4.26 -13.64 -4.93
CA GLU A 772 3.73 -14.51 -3.87
C GLU A 772 4.73 -14.66 -2.70
N THR A 773 4.22 -15.03 -1.54
CA THR A 773 5.04 -15.57 -0.46
C THR A 773 5.61 -16.92 -0.86
N ARG A 774 6.86 -17.18 -0.48
CA ARG A 774 7.53 -18.43 -0.83
C ARG A 774 7.18 -19.57 0.09
N TYR A 775 7.16 -19.33 1.39
CA TYR A 775 6.79 -20.34 2.37
C TYR A 775 5.40 -20.02 2.91
N ASN A 776 4.44 -20.88 2.59
CA ASN A 776 3.05 -20.76 3.02
C ASN A 776 2.80 -21.77 4.14
N ILE A 777 3.08 -21.36 5.38
CA ILE A 777 3.10 -22.23 6.56
C ILE A 777 1.88 -22.04 7.45
N ALA A 778 1.05 -21.03 7.20
CA ALA A 778 -0.18 -20.83 7.93
C ALA A 778 -1.17 -21.98 7.62
N PRO A 779 -1.90 -22.48 8.62
CA PRO A 779 -2.93 -23.51 8.41
C PRO A 779 -4.23 -22.98 7.76
N THR A 780 -4.31 -21.68 7.47
CA THR A 780 -5.43 -20.91 6.90
C THR A 780 -5.41 -20.92 5.37
N VAL A 781 -5.57 -22.10 4.78
CA VAL A 781 -5.36 -22.35 3.34
C VAL A 781 -6.20 -21.51 2.35
N LYS A 782 -7.22 -20.76 2.80
CA LYS A 782 -8.00 -19.83 1.95
C LYS A 782 -7.41 -18.43 1.88
N GLU A 783 -6.42 -18.12 2.71
CA GLU A 783 -5.81 -16.80 2.83
C GLU A 783 -4.53 -16.80 1.97
N GLN A 784 -4.70 -16.70 0.65
CA GLN A 784 -3.58 -16.74 -0.29
C GLN A 784 -2.84 -15.40 -0.32
N HIS A 785 -1.54 -15.45 -0.02
CA HIS A 785 -0.65 -14.30 -0.02
C HIS A 785 -0.02 -14.09 -1.40
N GLU A 786 -0.79 -13.43 -2.26
CA GLU A 786 -0.42 -13.16 -3.64
C GLU A 786 -0.86 -11.76 -4.09
N ALA A 787 -0.13 -11.19 -5.05
CA ALA A 787 -0.43 -9.92 -5.67
C ALA A 787 -0.27 -10.03 -7.19
N PHE A 788 -1.07 -9.26 -7.95
CA PHE A 788 -1.11 -9.33 -9.40
C PHE A 788 -1.05 -7.95 -10.06
N ALA A 789 -0.49 -7.90 -11.27
CA ALA A 789 -0.58 -6.77 -12.18
C ALA A 789 -0.71 -7.29 -13.62
N TYR A 790 -1.11 -6.43 -14.54
CA TYR A 790 -0.95 -6.68 -15.97
C TYR A 790 -0.13 -5.58 -16.64
N TYR A 791 0.50 -5.97 -17.75
CA TYR A 791 1.26 -5.13 -18.64
C TYR A 791 0.72 -5.26 -20.06
N THR A 792 0.80 -4.19 -20.82
CA THR A 792 0.42 -4.17 -22.23
C THR A 792 1.64 -4.12 -23.13
N ALA A 793 1.59 -4.81 -24.26
CA ALA A 793 2.54 -4.65 -25.36
C ALA A 793 1.74 -4.43 -26.65
N THR A 794 1.75 -3.20 -27.18
CA THR A 794 1.10 -2.88 -28.46
C THR A 794 2.10 -3.04 -29.58
N ILE A 795 1.93 -4.10 -30.38
CA ILE A 795 2.88 -4.52 -31.41
C ILE A 795 2.29 -4.27 -32.79
N LYS A 796 3.04 -3.59 -33.65
CA LYS A 796 2.83 -3.56 -35.09
C LYS A 796 3.85 -4.46 -35.75
N LEU A 797 3.42 -5.59 -36.32
CA LEU A 797 4.30 -6.51 -37.01
C LEU A 797 4.52 -6.03 -38.44
N THR A 798 5.78 -5.85 -38.87
CA THR A 798 6.11 -5.42 -40.23
C THR A 798 7.25 -6.23 -40.82
N SER A 799 7.31 -6.32 -42.16
CA SER A 799 8.48 -6.86 -42.84
C SER A 799 9.61 -5.83 -42.88
N GLY A 800 10.86 -6.27 -42.69
CA GLY A 800 12.05 -5.45 -42.86
C GLY A 800 13.13 -6.15 -43.68
N GLU A 801 14.02 -5.36 -44.27
CA GLU A 801 15.25 -5.86 -44.90
C GLU A 801 16.33 -6.05 -43.84
N TYR A 802 17.02 -7.18 -43.90
CA TYR A 802 18.13 -7.53 -43.01
C TYR A 802 19.33 -7.92 -43.84
N THR A 803 20.51 -7.41 -43.49
CA THR A 803 21.76 -7.93 -44.02
C THR A 803 22.13 -9.18 -43.22
N PRO A 804 22.10 -10.38 -43.81
CA PRO A 804 22.47 -11.59 -43.10
C PRO A 804 23.94 -11.50 -42.68
N ASN A 805 24.21 -11.73 -41.40
CA ASN A 805 25.55 -11.98 -40.92
C ASN A 805 25.63 -13.47 -40.58
N VAL A 806 26.46 -14.20 -41.32
CA VAL A 806 26.62 -15.64 -41.15
C VAL A 806 27.87 -15.91 -40.34
N GLU A 807 27.70 -16.48 -39.16
CA GLU A 807 28.79 -16.99 -38.35
C GLU A 807 28.79 -18.53 -38.41
N TRP A 808 29.93 -19.11 -38.76
CA TRP A 808 30.10 -20.56 -38.77
C TRP A 808 30.44 -21.02 -37.35
N VAL A 809 29.46 -21.60 -36.66
CA VAL A 809 29.70 -22.27 -35.38
C VAL A 809 30.17 -23.69 -35.66
N LYS A 810 31.40 -24.00 -35.25
CA LYS A 810 32.01 -25.33 -35.45
C LYS A 810 31.32 -26.36 -34.57
N ILE A 811 30.54 -27.27 -35.18
CA ILE A 811 29.75 -28.29 -34.45
C ILE A 811 30.60 -29.54 -34.13
N TYR A 812 31.58 -29.87 -34.98
CA TYR A 812 32.53 -30.96 -34.76
C TYR A 812 33.93 -30.52 -35.18
N ASP A 813 34.96 -31.00 -34.47
CA ASP A 813 36.36 -30.76 -34.87
C ASP A 813 36.79 -31.66 -36.06
N LYS A 814 36.03 -32.74 -36.36
CA LYS A 814 36.25 -33.71 -37.45
C LYS A 814 34.92 -34.18 -38.06
N THR A 815 34.90 -34.57 -39.34
CA THR A 815 33.70 -35.11 -40.02
C THR A 815 33.48 -36.60 -39.71
N ASN A 816 32.23 -37.03 -39.47
CA ASN A 816 31.86 -38.45 -39.31
C ASN A 816 31.55 -39.13 -40.65
N TYR A 817 32.25 -38.75 -41.73
CA TYR A 817 32.06 -39.32 -43.06
C TYR A 817 33.27 -40.17 -43.42
N TYR A 818 33.14 -41.49 -43.28
CA TYR A 818 34.10 -42.45 -43.81
C TYR A 818 33.56 -42.92 -45.16
N LYS A 819 34.29 -42.68 -46.25
CA LYS A 819 33.89 -43.06 -47.61
C LYS A 819 34.28 -44.52 -47.90
N ALA A 820 35.22 -45.08 -47.14
CA ALA A 820 35.57 -46.50 -47.09
C ALA A 820 36.18 -46.88 -45.71
N ASP A 821 36.25 -48.18 -45.39
CA ASP A 821 36.73 -48.70 -44.10
C ASP A 821 38.20 -48.31 -43.77
N ASN A 822 38.97 -47.85 -44.75
CA ASN A 822 40.34 -47.37 -44.59
C ASN A 822 40.46 -45.86 -44.31
N ASP A 823 39.34 -45.11 -44.27
CA ASP A 823 39.32 -43.67 -43.94
C ASP A 823 39.38 -43.40 -42.41
N GLN A 824 39.54 -44.44 -41.57
CA GLN A 824 39.42 -44.31 -40.12
C GLN A 824 40.47 -43.41 -39.44
N ASP A 825 41.56 -43.01 -40.10
CA ASP A 825 42.67 -42.28 -39.45
C ASP A 825 43.21 -41.08 -40.24
N ASN A 826 42.38 -40.30 -40.95
CA ASN A 826 42.84 -39.01 -41.46
C ASN A 826 42.87 -37.96 -40.32
N GLU A 827 44.04 -37.82 -39.68
CA GLU A 827 44.37 -36.80 -38.67
C GLU A 827 44.69 -35.40 -39.26
N GLU A 828 44.30 -35.09 -40.49
CA GLU A 828 44.54 -33.75 -41.02
C GLU A 828 43.44 -32.76 -40.60
N ALA A 829 43.87 -31.72 -39.90
CA ALA A 829 43.02 -30.61 -39.48
C ALA A 829 42.79 -29.63 -40.63
N MET A 830 41.53 -29.34 -40.94
CA MET A 830 41.13 -28.06 -41.56
C MET A 830 40.64 -27.08 -40.50
#